data_AF-A0A6A7G4H4-F1
#
_entry.id   AF-A0A6A7G4H4-F1
#
_cell.length_a   1.000
_cell.length_b   1.000
_cell.length_c   1.000
_cell.angle_alpha   90.00
_cell.angle_beta   90.00
_cell.angle_gamma   90.00
#
_symmetry.space_group_name_H-M   'P 1'
#
loop_
_entity.id
_entity.type
_entity.pdbx_description
1 polymer ?
#
loop_
_entity_poly.entity_id
_entity_poly.type
_entity_poly.pdbx_seq_one_letter_code
_entity_poly.pdbx_strand_id
1 'polypeptide(L)'
;MSLWHKLTAERLEEISKKRNQTRQRILSQSDSKDSENFDPQKVALKKVCPLCQKPNALQVTQCRPCSFPLSEWDITGVSSNPFLRIISGEDSLTEVVYRDSEVIIFNDQFGVSAHHLQSVSTASYSGVTVLTEEHIPLLERFYELGIKELESRNLAEYQSRSIRDHVVAGYNIPGSVEHLHLHLVLPPFHHENVFEYPRWHSHAKVIHDLKTSGRVIPYAEVPNVDEGRIVYENAIRDHRELIKSSFSELKTPIASKKAFNLALYAITNSEMAERNGFTLTEAVKASIQGGATMIQIREKNCDSEEFLKRARSVLEVCRELNVPLLINDSVDIMFKIGADGVHIGQSDGNPQSVRKEIGPSKILGVSASTVDEARRAIADGADYLGTGAVFSTGTKPDKSVIGMDGLSRITKASSIPVVAIGGIKTENVHELKDTGISGIAIVSGVFSNADVYSSSVCLRRAFEIMSQPTYFPSLYAITSNPTPNDSLSDFSDFLSKTERMIRRFGIELLQFRAKTLKRCEYVSVAKRIQSICSRYACRLLINGELDLLREIPNVSGIHLTSSQLRELSSPENRSKCCSLVRNSSISCWDDIPLVGASCHNMEELRLAESLSCHFAVLSPVLPTTSHPNAAPLGWTEFRNLTKAVSIPVFGLGGLSPNDLDLASQHGAHGIAAISSLWPS
;
A
#
# COMPACT_ATOMS: atom_id res chain seq x y z
N MET A 1 23.94 19.82 36.98
CA MET A 1 23.13 18.70 37.53
C MET A 1 21.85 19.13 38.28
N SER A 2 21.33 20.37 38.17
CA SER A 2 20.15 20.80 38.97
C SER A 2 18.91 21.26 38.21
N LEU A 3 18.93 21.40 36.88
CA LEU A 3 17.74 21.73 36.07
C LEU A 3 17.10 20.49 35.41
N TRP A 4 17.92 19.54 34.96
CA TRP A 4 17.45 18.32 34.31
C TRP A 4 16.73 17.36 35.25
N HIS A 5 17.17 17.22 36.51
CA HIS A 5 16.50 16.36 37.49
C HIS A 5 15.14 16.91 37.98
N LYS A 6 14.98 18.24 38.04
CA LYS A 6 13.69 18.87 38.39
C LYS A 6 12.65 18.70 37.28
N LEU A 7 13.04 18.90 36.01
CA LEU A 7 12.18 18.69 34.85
C LEU A 7 11.74 17.23 34.68
N THR A 8 12.57 16.24 35.07
CA THR A 8 12.17 14.82 35.07
C THR A 8 11.27 14.47 36.25
N ALA A 9 11.51 15.02 37.45
CA ALA A 9 10.69 14.72 38.63
C ALA A 9 9.26 15.26 38.50
N GLU A 10 9.09 16.53 38.09
CA GLU A 10 7.76 17.13 37.88
C GLU A 10 7.00 16.41 36.76
N ARG A 11 7.68 16.01 35.68
CA ARG A 11 7.06 15.28 34.56
C ARG A 11 6.70 13.84 34.93
N LEU A 12 7.50 13.16 35.75
CA LEU A 12 7.17 11.83 36.28
C LEU A 12 6.03 11.89 37.30
N GLU A 13 5.96 12.95 38.10
CA GLU A 13 4.88 13.18 39.07
C GLU A 13 3.56 13.54 38.38
N GLU A 14 3.62 14.30 37.29
CA GLU A 14 2.47 14.60 36.43
C GLU A 14 1.96 13.35 35.67
N ILE A 15 2.88 12.51 35.17
CA ILE A 15 2.55 11.21 34.57
C ILE A 15 1.95 10.24 35.61
N SER A 16 2.46 10.25 36.85
CA SER A 16 1.94 9.43 37.96
C SER A 16 0.54 9.87 38.40
N LYS A 17 0.29 11.19 38.53
CA LYS A 17 -1.04 11.76 38.80
C LYS A 17 -2.04 11.43 37.69
N LYS A 18 -1.62 11.55 36.42
CA LYS A 18 -2.46 11.21 35.25
C LYS A 18 -2.73 9.70 35.16
N ARG A 19 -1.75 8.83 35.47
CA ARG A 19 -1.95 7.37 35.62
C ARG A 19 -3.01 7.05 36.66
N ASN A 20 -2.96 7.71 37.82
CA ASN A 20 -3.94 7.48 38.89
C ASN A 20 -5.34 7.99 38.53
N GLN A 21 -5.46 9.12 37.84
CA GLN A 21 -6.75 9.63 37.35
C GLN A 21 -7.36 8.74 36.26
N THR A 22 -6.56 8.26 35.29
CA THR A 22 -7.04 7.34 34.25
C THR A 22 -7.38 5.96 34.83
N ARG A 23 -6.60 5.47 35.82
CA ARG A 23 -6.88 4.22 36.53
C ARG A 23 -8.18 4.31 37.34
N GLN A 24 -8.45 5.43 38.02
CA GLN A 24 -9.72 5.66 38.70
C GLN A 24 -10.91 5.72 37.73
N ARG A 25 -10.72 6.28 36.53
CA ARG A 25 -11.75 6.35 35.48
C ARG A 25 -12.09 4.98 34.88
N ILE A 26 -11.12 4.08 34.79
CA ILE A 26 -11.31 2.69 34.32
C ILE A 26 -11.96 1.85 35.43
N LEU A 27 -11.53 2.00 36.69
CA LEU A 27 -12.12 1.31 37.84
C LEU A 27 -13.58 1.73 38.10
N SER A 28 -13.97 2.96 37.76
CA SER A 28 -15.37 3.41 37.83
C SER A 28 -16.26 2.88 36.70
N GLN A 29 -15.69 2.17 35.71
CA GLN A 29 -16.42 1.61 34.55
C GLN A 29 -16.61 0.08 34.67
N SER A 30 -16.04 -0.59 35.67
CA SER A 30 -16.01 -2.05 35.81
C SER A 30 -17.06 -2.67 36.76
N ASP A 31 -18.14 -1.97 37.13
CA ASP A 31 -19.20 -2.50 38.01
C ASP A 31 -20.17 -3.50 37.33
N SER A 32 -19.70 -4.30 36.36
CA SER A 32 -20.49 -5.35 35.70
C SER A 32 -19.95 -6.75 36.03
N LYS A 33 -20.84 -7.54 36.65
CA LYS A 33 -20.86 -8.94 37.13
C LYS A 33 -19.91 -10.06 36.60
N ASP A 34 -18.87 -9.82 35.82
CA ASP A 34 -17.93 -10.86 35.37
C ASP A 34 -16.68 -11.00 36.28
N SER A 35 -16.85 -10.81 37.59
CA SER A 35 -15.77 -10.57 38.56
C SER A 35 -15.16 -11.82 39.20
N GLU A 36 -15.22 -13.00 38.58
CA GLU A 36 -14.52 -14.18 39.13
C GLU A 36 -13.13 -14.43 38.52
N ASN A 37 -12.76 -13.75 37.42
CA ASN A 37 -11.41 -13.87 36.82
C ASN A 37 -10.74 -12.53 36.43
N PHE A 38 -11.37 -11.38 36.70
CA PHE A 38 -10.79 -10.08 36.37
C PHE A 38 -9.91 -9.58 37.51
N ASP A 39 -8.58 -9.68 37.33
CA ASP A 39 -7.59 -9.04 38.20
C ASP A 39 -7.24 -7.64 37.64
N PRO A 40 -7.80 -6.55 38.19
CA PRO A 40 -7.56 -5.18 37.73
C PRO A 40 -6.10 -4.70 37.93
N GLN A 41 -5.20 -5.53 38.47
CA GLN A 41 -3.77 -5.25 38.53
C GLN A 41 -3.00 -5.64 37.23
N LYS A 42 -3.62 -6.32 36.26
CA LYS A 42 -2.94 -6.89 35.07
C LYS A 42 -3.28 -6.27 33.70
N VAL A 43 -3.82 -5.05 33.63
CA VAL A 43 -4.06 -4.36 32.34
C VAL A 43 -2.93 -3.39 32.03
N ALA A 44 -2.21 -3.61 30.93
CA ALA A 44 -1.15 -2.71 30.47
C ALA A 44 -1.73 -1.67 29.50
N LEU A 45 -1.46 -0.38 29.73
CA LEU A 45 -1.84 0.69 28.82
C LEU A 45 -0.84 0.77 27.65
N LYS A 46 -1.35 0.74 26.42
CA LYS A 46 -0.56 0.82 25.18
C LYS A 46 -1.25 1.72 24.17
N LYS A 47 -0.48 2.30 23.23
CA LYS A 47 -1.04 2.97 22.04
C LYS A 47 -1.30 1.91 20.96
N VAL A 48 -2.55 1.49 20.78
CA VAL A 48 -2.89 0.53 19.72
C VAL A 48 -3.05 1.29 18.42
N CYS A 49 -2.25 0.92 17.43
CA CYS A 49 -2.31 1.58 16.14
C CYS A 49 -3.68 1.35 15.50
N PRO A 50 -4.40 2.39 15.09
CA PRO A 50 -5.67 2.19 14.44
C PRO A 50 -5.44 1.52 13.08
N LEU A 51 -4.36 1.79 12.35
CA LEU A 51 -4.16 1.17 11.03
C LEU A 51 -3.88 -0.33 11.11
N CYS A 52 -2.87 -0.77 11.87
CA CYS A 52 -2.46 -2.17 11.89
C CYS A 52 -2.79 -2.91 13.20
N GLN A 53 -3.49 -2.27 14.15
CA GLN A 53 -3.85 -2.85 15.46
C GLN A 53 -2.67 -3.28 16.34
N LYS A 54 -1.42 -3.01 15.94
CA LYS A 54 -0.25 -3.32 16.77
C LYS A 54 -0.26 -2.48 18.04
N PRO A 55 -0.11 -3.07 19.24
CA PRO A 55 0.14 -2.32 20.47
C PRO A 55 1.55 -1.71 20.47
N ASN A 56 1.64 -0.41 20.69
CA ASN A 56 2.89 0.36 20.77
C ASN A 56 3.09 0.89 22.19
N ALA A 57 4.36 1.10 22.57
CA ALA A 57 4.68 1.73 23.84
C ALA A 57 4.16 3.18 23.88
N LEU A 58 3.74 3.67 25.05
CA LEU A 58 3.04 4.96 25.17
C LEU A 58 3.86 6.16 24.66
N GLN A 59 5.19 6.09 24.75
CA GLN A 59 6.13 7.12 24.30
C GLN A 59 6.29 7.18 22.77
N VAL A 60 5.75 6.22 22.03
CA VAL A 60 5.90 6.14 20.57
C VAL A 60 4.89 7.07 19.90
N THR A 61 5.36 7.90 18.97
CA THR A 61 4.55 8.88 18.21
C THR A 61 4.16 8.40 16.81
N GLN A 62 4.68 7.26 16.35
CA GLN A 62 4.34 6.62 15.08
C GLN A 62 4.38 5.09 15.23
N CYS A 63 3.40 4.40 14.65
CA CYS A 63 3.30 2.97 14.72
C CYS A 63 4.49 2.32 13.99
N ARG A 64 5.17 1.37 14.64
CA ARG A 64 6.45 0.89 14.10
C ARG A 64 6.39 0.08 12.80
N PRO A 65 5.40 -0.79 12.57
CA PRO A 65 5.29 -1.53 11.31
C PRO A 65 4.83 -0.68 10.14
N CYS A 66 3.91 0.27 10.38
CA CYS A 66 3.19 0.97 9.32
C CYS A 66 3.39 2.49 9.32
N SER A 67 4.22 3.01 10.22
CA SER A 67 4.54 4.43 10.42
C SER A 67 3.35 5.34 10.73
N PHE A 68 2.16 4.78 11.02
CA PHE A 68 0.95 5.55 11.30
C PHE A 68 1.13 6.48 12.51
N PRO A 69 0.87 7.80 12.41
CA PRO A 69 1.00 8.73 13.53
C PRO A 69 0.13 8.33 14.72
N LEU A 70 0.75 8.10 15.88
CA LEU A 70 0.06 7.73 17.12
C LEU A 70 -0.06 8.93 18.06
N SER A 71 -1.24 9.05 18.67
CA SER A 71 -1.62 10.11 19.58
C SER A 71 -2.08 9.54 20.93
N GLU A 72 -2.36 10.41 21.90
CA GLU A 72 -2.92 9.99 23.20
C GLU A 72 -4.33 9.37 23.06
N TRP A 73 -5.03 9.60 21.94
CA TRP A 73 -6.33 9.00 21.66
C TRP A 73 -6.25 7.51 21.32
N ASP A 74 -5.07 7.03 20.96
CA ASP A 74 -4.84 5.62 20.60
C ASP A 74 -4.53 4.75 21.84
N ILE A 75 -4.56 5.33 23.04
CA ILE A 75 -4.29 4.62 24.29
C ILE A 75 -5.49 3.75 24.66
N THR A 76 -5.26 2.45 24.72
CA THR A 76 -6.24 1.46 25.19
C THR A 76 -5.60 0.50 26.19
N GLY A 77 -6.45 -0.11 27.03
CA GLY A 77 -6.06 -1.24 27.85
C GLY A 77 -5.90 -2.48 26.98
N VAL A 78 -4.73 -3.11 27.02
CA VAL A 78 -4.51 -4.42 26.42
C VAL A 78 -4.25 -5.44 27.52
N SER A 79 -4.70 -6.68 27.30
CA SER A 79 -4.31 -7.81 28.14
C SER A 79 -2.79 -7.85 28.25
N SER A 80 -2.25 -8.03 29.46
CA SER A 80 -0.82 -7.88 29.75
C SER A 80 0.11 -8.75 28.91
N ASN A 81 -0.39 -9.84 28.29
CA ASN A 81 0.45 -10.69 27.46
C ASN A 81 -0.33 -11.33 26.29
N PRO A 82 -0.16 -10.85 25.04
CA PRO A 82 -0.82 -11.44 23.87
C PRO A 82 -0.39 -12.90 23.61
N PHE A 83 0.82 -13.29 24.03
CA PHE A 83 1.28 -14.68 23.89
C PHE A 83 0.52 -15.65 24.80
N LEU A 84 0.05 -15.22 25.97
CA LEU A 84 -0.76 -16.08 26.84
C LEU A 84 -2.05 -16.51 26.15
N ARG A 85 -2.66 -15.65 25.33
CA ARG A 85 -3.86 -15.99 24.56
C ARG A 85 -3.56 -16.98 23.42
N ILE A 86 -2.40 -16.85 22.79
CA ILE A 86 -1.92 -17.81 21.79
C ILE A 86 -1.67 -19.17 22.47
N ILE A 87 -1.03 -19.17 23.63
CA ILE A 87 -0.77 -20.37 24.44
C ILE A 87 -2.07 -21.05 24.89
N SER A 88 -3.02 -20.29 25.45
CA SER A 88 -4.31 -20.81 25.92
C SER A 88 -5.27 -21.21 24.78
N GLY A 89 -4.97 -20.83 23.54
CA GLY A 89 -5.80 -21.10 22.37
C GLY A 89 -6.99 -20.14 22.21
N GLU A 90 -7.01 -19.05 22.98
CA GLU A 90 -8.02 -17.97 22.89
C GLU A 90 -7.75 -16.98 21.76
N ASP A 91 -6.58 -17.03 21.14
CA ASP A 91 -6.25 -16.25 19.95
C ASP A 91 -6.53 -17.06 18.68
N SER A 92 -7.54 -16.63 17.92
CA SER A 92 -7.95 -17.26 16.65
C SER A 92 -7.33 -16.61 15.42
N LEU A 93 -6.52 -15.56 15.61
CA LEU A 93 -5.93 -14.77 14.53
C LEU A 93 -4.51 -15.24 14.19
N THR A 94 -3.78 -15.80 15.17
CA THR A 94 -2.41 -16.26 14.97
C THR A 94 -2.39 -17.65 14.39
N GLU A 95 -1.73 -17.81 13.24
CA GLU A 95 -1.48 -19.13 12.67
C GLU A 95 -0.38 -19.84 13.46
N VAL A 96 -0.79 -20.80 14.28
CA VAL A 96 0.10 -21.70 15.00
C VAL A 96 0.50 -22.84 14.07
N VAL A 97 1.79 -22.91 13.75
CA VAL A 97 2.36 -23.89 12.81
C VAL A 97 2.92 -25.13 13.52
N TYR A 98 3.25 -25.00 14.82
CA TYR A 98 3.67 -26.13 15.65
C TYR A 98 3.21 -25.94 17.10
N ARG A 99 2.80 -27.02 17.75
CA ARG A 99 2.47 -27.05 19.19
C ARG A 99 2.75 -28.43 19.77
N ASP A 100 3.44 -28.48 20.91
CA ASP A 100 3.50 -29.65 21.78
C ASP A 100 3.27 -29.25 23.25
N SER A 101 3.64 -30.10 24.21
CA SER A 101 3.45 -29.84 25.64
C SER A 101 4.32 -28.71 26.19
N GLU A 102 5.40 -28.33 25.51
CA GLU A 102 6.43 -27.39 26.00
C GLU A 102 6.70 -26.22 25.06
N VAL A 103 6.47 -26.37 23.75
CA VAL A 103 6.79 -25.37 22.72
C VAL A 103 5.60 -25.10 21.83
N ILE A 104 5.42 -23.83 21.47
CA ILE A 104 4.51 -23.37 20.43
C ILE A 104 5.24 -22.45 19.46
N ILE A 105 5.03 -22.66 18.17
CA ILE A 105 5.60 -21.87 17.08
C ILE A 105 4.47 -21.34 16.23
N PHE A 106 4.55 -20.06 15.89
CA PHE A 106 3.52 -19.39 15.09
C PHE A 106 4.12 -18.31 14.18
N ASN A 107 3.38 -17.96 13.13
CA ASN A 107 3.71 -16.84 12.26
C ASN A 107 3.43 -15.50 12.99
N ASP A 108 4.42 -14.60 13.03
CA ASP A 108 4.26 -13.27 13.63
C ASP A 108 3.30 -12.42 12.78
N GLN A 109 2.13 -12.10 13.34
CA GLN A 109 1.12 -11.26 12.68
C GLN A 109 1.61 -9.85 12.29
N PHE A 110 2.65 -9.37 12.97
CA PHE A 110 3.29 -8.08 12.73
C PHE A 110 4.73 -8.26 12.27
N GLY A 111 4.97 -9.35 11.55
CA GLY A 111 6.31 -9.77 11.16
C GLY A 111 7.02 -8.78 10.26
N VAL A 112 8.35 -8.85 10.26
CA VAL A 112 9.22 -7.93 9.49
C VAL A 112 9.72 -8.55 8.20
N SER A 113 9.28 -9.75 7.87
CA SER A 113 9.42 -10.40 6.57
C SER A 113 8.24 -11.34 6.34
N ALA A 114 8.12 -11.88 5.12
CA ALA A 114 7.14 -12.91 4.78
C ALA A 114 7.35 -14.23 5.56
N HIS A 115 8.51 -14.42 6.17
CA HIS A 115 8.93 -15.62 6.87
C HIS A 115 9.47 -15.26 8.25
N HIS A 116 8.58 -14.81 9.12
CA HIS A 116 8.87 -14.47 10.50
C HIS A 116 8.11 -15.38 11.46
N LEU A 117 8.85 -16.29 12.09
CA LEU A 117 8.35 -17.18 13.13
C LEU A 117 8.70 -16.65 14.52
N GLN A 118 7.81 -16.90 15.46
CA GLN A 118 8.13 -16.85 16.89
C GLN A 118 7.99 -18.23 17.50
N SER A 119 9.01 -18.63 18.24
CA SER A 119 9.00 -19.83 19.08
C SER A 119 8.93 -19.41 20.54
N VAL A 120 7.91 -19.89 21.24
CA VAL A 120 7.67 -19.55 22.65
C VAL A 120 7.35 -20.82 23.44
N SER A 121 7.51 -20.75 24.76
CA SER A 121 7.10 -21.84 25.64
C SER A 121 5.59 -21.87 25.84
N THR A 122 5.02 -23.06 26.03
CA THR A 122 3.64 -23.27 26.49
C THR A 122 3.45 -23.04 28.00
N ALA A 123 4.51 -23.18 28.80
CA ALA A 123 4.53 -22.76 30.19
C ALA A 123 4.74 -21.25 30.29
N SER A 124 4.04 -20.59 31.22
CA SER A 124 4.27 -19.18 31.54
C SER A 124 5.64 -19.01 32.20
N TYR A 125 6.64 -18.57 31.43
CA TYR A 125 7.95 -18.15 31.94
C TYR A 125 7.91 -16.71 32.48
N SER A 126 6.92 -16.42 33.33
CA SER A 126 6.78 -15.12 33.99
C SER A 126 7.91 -14.91 35.00
N GLY A 127 8.64 -13.80 34.89
CA GLY A 127 9.65 -13.40 35.88
C GLY A 127 11.07 -13.93 35.65
N VAL A 128 11.40 -14.53 34.49
CA VAL A 128 12.79 -14.88 34.16
C VAL A 128 13.58 -13.62 33.83
N THR A 129 14.29 -13.10 34.82
CA THR A 129 15.23 -11.99 34.68
C THR A 129 16.66 -12.45 34.38
N VAL A 130 16.93 -13.76 34.51
CA VAL A 130 18.23 -14.40 34.31
C VAL A 130 18.04 -15.75 33.64
N LEU A 131 18.69 -15.96 32.50
CA LEU A 131 18.85 -17.27 31.89
C LEU A 131 20.09 -17.96 32.48
N THR A 132 20.04 -19.27 32.66
CA THR A 132 21.10 -20.13 33.20
C THR A 132 21.37 -21.31 32.26
N GLU A 133 22.45 -22.06 32.49
CA GLU A 133 22.78 -23.25 31.69
C GLU A 133 21.64 -24.27 31.59
N GLU A 134 20.81 -24.38 32.63
CA GLU A 134 19.63 -25.27 32.65
C GLU A 134 18.60 -24.94 31.55
N HIS A 135 18.61 -23.72 31.03
CA HIS A 135 17.70 -23.29 29.97
C HIS A 135 18.18 -23.67 28.56
N ILE A 136 19.46 -24.04 28.39
CA ILE A 136 20.06 -24.35 27.07
C ILE A 136 19.22 -25.38 26.29
N PRO A 137 18.76 -26.51 26.87
CA PRO A 137 17.97 -27.49 26.12
C PRO A 137 16.67 -26.92 25.53
N LEU A 138 15.97 -26.05 26.26
CA LEU A 138 14.75 -25.41 25.78
C LEU A 138 15.06 -24.40 24.66
N LEU A 139 16.11 -23.60 24.84
CA LEU A 139 16.52 -22.59 23.87
C LEU A 139 16.97 -23.24 22.55
N GLU A 140 17.80 -24.28 22.61
CA GLU A 140 18.22 -25.06 21.43
C GLU A 140 16.98 -25.69 20.78
N ARG A 141 16.02 -26.18 21.57
CA ARG A 141 14.76 -26.72 21.02
C ARG A 141 13.89 -25.68 20.31
N PHE A 142 13.77 -24.45 20.84
CA PHE A 142 13.08 -23.36 20.12
C PHE A 142 13.70 -23.13 18.75
N TYR A 143 15.03 -23.08 18.69
CA TYR A 143 15.75 -22.85 17.45
C TYR A 143 15.56 -24.01 16.49
N GLU A 144 15.83 -25.25 16.91
CA GLU A 144 15.76 -26.44 16.06
C GLU A 144 14.36 -26.70 15.47
N LEU A 145 13.31 -26.54 16.28
CA LEU A 145 11.94 -26.68 15.79
C LEU A 145 11.56 -25.55 14.81
N GLY A 146 11.99 -24.31 15.09
CA GLY A 146 11.77 -23.18 14.19
C GLY A 146 12.49 -23.34 12.84
N ILE A 147 13.73 -23.84 12.86
CA ILE A 147 14.48 -24.16 11.64
C ILE A 147 13.77 -25.25 10.84
N LYS A 148 13.38 -26.34 11.48
CA LYS A 148 12.67 -27.45 10.82
C LYS A 148 11.37 -26.98 10.17
N GLU A 149 10.66 -26.07 10.82
CA GLU A 149 9.45 -25.46 10.28
C GLU A 149 9.73 -24.52 9.09
N LEU A 150 10.84 -23.78 9.08
CA LEU A 150 11.23 -23.02 7.89
C LEU A 150 11.67 -23.94 6.74
N GLU A 151 12.38 -25.03 7.04
CA GLU A 151 12.81 -26.04 6.05
C GLU A 151 11.62 -26.79 5.43
N SER A 152 10.55 -27.03 6.21
CA SER A 152 9.35 -27.71 5.72
C SER A 152 8.59 -26.90 4.65
N ARG A 153 8.77 -25.57 4.61
CA ARG A 153 8.08 -24.66 3.68
C ARG A 153 8.55 -24.76 2.23
N ASN A 154 9.62 -25.52 1.96
CA ASN A 154 10.14 -25.77 0.61
C ASN A 154 10.35 -24.49 -0.23
N LEU A 155 10.92 -23.46 0.41
CA LEU A 155 11.11 -22.14 -0.17
C LEU A 155 12.07 -22.20 -1.38
N ALA A 156 11.59 -21.78 -2.55
CA ALA A 156 12.30 -21.94 -3.83
C ALA A 156 13.68 -21.27 -3.83
N GLU A 157 13.81 -20.13 -3.17
CA GLU A 157 15.06 -19.38 -3.03
C GLU A 157 16.13 -20.06 -2.16
N TYR A 158 15.78 -21.11 -1.40
CA TYR A 158 16.66 -21.83 -0.48
C TYR A 158 16.87 -23.31 -0.83
N GLN A 159 16.33 -23.83 -1.94
CA GLN A 159 16.34 -25.28 -2.25
C GLN A 159 17.72 -25.94 -2.35
N SER A 160 18.78 -25.19 -2.68
CA SER A 160 20.16 -25.71 -2.75
C SER A 160 21.03 -25.30 -1.55
N ARG A 161 20.44 -24.71 -0.51
CA ARG A 161 21.19 -24.05 0.57
C ARG A 161 20.61 -24.34 1.94
N SER A 162 21.46 -24.22 2.95
CA SER A 162 21.05 -24.39 4.34
C SER A 162 20.31 -23.13 4.80
N ILE A 163 19.03 -23.26 5.18
CA ILE A 163 18.26 -22.17 5.79
C ILE A 163 18.96 -21.62 7.04
N ARG A 164 19.71 -22.48 7.76
CA ARG A 164 20.47 -22.11 8.96
C ARG A 164 21.51 -21.01 8.72
N ASP A 165 22.04 -20.93 7.51
CA ASP A 165 23.09 -19.96 7.16
C ASP A 165 22.50 -18.56 6.90
N HIS A 166 21.17 -18.45 6.82
CA HIS A 166 20.48 -17.24 6.37
C HIS A 166 19.38 -16.74 7.30
N VAL A 167 18.92 -17.60 8.20
CA VAL A 167 17.95 -17.23 9.23
C VAL A 167 18.61 -16.35 10.28
N VAL A 168 17.98 -15.21 10.54
CA VAL A 168 18.33 -14.36 11.67
C VAL A 168 17.51 -14.81 12.87
N ALA A 169 18.19 -15.39 13.86
CA ALA A 169 17.57 -15.89 15.07
C ALA A 169 18.03 -15.12 16.31
N GLY A 170 17.08 -14.64 17.09
CA GLY A 170 17.40 -13.90 18.30
C GLY A 170 16.20 -13.57 19.18
N TYR A 171 16.50 -13.18 20.40
CA TYR A 171 15.53 -12.87 21.42
C TYR A 171 15.31 -11.37 21.46
N ASN A 172 14.03 -10.98 21.43
CA ASN A 172 13.61 -9.67 21.90
C ASN A 172 12.96 -9.86 23.26
N ILE A 173 13.25 -8.96 24.19
CA ILE A 173 12.57 -8.96 25.49
C ILE A 173 11.89 -7.61 25.66
N PRO A 174 10.65 -7.48 25.15
CA PRO A 174 9.87 -6.29 25.33
C PRO A 174 9.52 -6.17 26.80
N GLY A 175 9.80 -5.01 27.41
CA GLY A 175 9.49 -4.72 28.81
C GLY A 175 7.99 -4.67 29.16
N SER A 176 7.13 -5.22 28.32
CA SER A 176 5.69 -5.33 28.51
C SER A 176 5.15 -6.75 28.43
N VAL A 177 6.00 -7.74 28.20
CA VAL A 177 5.58 -9.13 28.03
C VAL A 177 6.58 -10.00 28.76
N GLU A 178 6.21 -10.51 29.94
CA GLU A 178 7.03 -11.38 30.78
C GLU A 178 7.13 -12.79 30.18
N HIS A 179 7.56 -12.89 28.92
CA HIS A 179 7.61 -14.15 28.19
C HIS A 179 8.81 -14.22 27.25
N LEU A 180 9.61 -15.27 27.40
CA LEU A 180 10.72 -15.57 26.52
C LEU A 180 10.17 -16.00 25.15
N HIS A 181 10.67 -15.37 24.09
CA HIS A 181 10.33 -15.73 22.71
C HIS A 181 11.54 -15.56 21.81
N LEU A 182 11.77 -16.57 20.98
CA LEU A 182 12.79 -16.58 19.95
C LEU A 182 12.15 -16.17 18.63
N HIS A 183 12.66 -15.11 18.02
CA HIS A 183 12.33 -14.76 16.64
C HIS A 183 13.24 -15.53 15.69
N LEU A 184 12.68 -16.11 14.63
CA LEU A 184 13.41 -16.63 13.48
C LEU A 184 12.89 -15.93 12.23
N VAL A 185 13.78 -15.20 11.54
CA VAL A 185 13.40 -14.31 10.44
C VAL A 185 14.27 -14.59 9.22
N LEU A 186 13.64 -14.90 8.08
CA LEU A 186 14.34 -14.93 6.78
C LEU A 186 14.16 -13.61 6.02
N PRO A 187 15.19 -13.13 5.31
CA PRO A 187 15.08 -11.99 4.39
C PRO A 187 14.24 -12.34 3.14
N PRO A 188 13.71 -11.34 2.40
CA PRO A 188 13.93 -9.90 2.56
C PRO A 188 13.12 -9.29 3.71
N PHE A 189 13.72 -8.32 4.41
CA PHE A 189 13.06 -7.60 5.50
C PHE A 189 12.30 -6.38 4.96
N HIS A 190 11.11 -6.11 5.50
CA HIS A 190 10.26 -4.97 5.15
C HIS A 190 10.75 -3.65 5.77
N HIS A 191 11.48 -3.70 6.89
CA HIS A 191 12.14 -2.55 7.54
C HIS A 191 13.19 -3.01 8.56
N GLU A 192 14.15 -2.15 8.90
CA GLU A 192 15.26 -2.46 9.84
C GLU A 192 14.88 -2.33 11.33
N ASN A 193 13.74 -1.71 11.64
CA ASN A 193 13.32 -1.36 13.02
C ASN A 193 13.28 -2.51 14.04
N VAL A 194 13.22 -3.79 13.62
CA VAL A 194 13.30 -4.95 14.54
C VAL A 194 14.72 -5.13 15.08
N PHE A 195 15.72 -4.83 14.26
CA PHE A 195 17.14 -4.97 14.57
C PHE A 195 17.72 -3.70 15.20
N GLU A 196 17.07 -2.55 14.99
CA GLU A 196 17.41 -1.28 15.64
C GLU A 196 16.85 -1.15 17.06
N TYR A 197 15.98 -2.06 17.49
CA TYR A 197 15.49 -2.01 18.86
C TYR A 197 16.65 -2.34 19.82
N PRO A 198 16.88 -1.56 20.88
CA PRO A 198 18.05 -1.67 21.76
C PRO A 198 18.23 -2.99 22.53
N ARG A 199 17.56 -4.10 22.18
CA ARG A 199 17.47 -5.33 22.96
C ARG A 199 17.41 -6.61 22.11
N TRP A 200 18.09 -6.62 20.96
CA TRP A 200 18.25 -7.84 20.19
C TRP A 200 19.42 -8.66 20.74
N HIS A 201 19.17 -9.92 21.11
CA HIS A 201 20.21 -10.85 21.54
C HIS A 201 20.25 -12.06 20.61
N SER A 202 21.34 -12.20 19.85
CA SER A 202 21.54 -13.32 18.92
C SER A 202 21.44 -14.66 19.67
N HIS A 203 20.71 -15.63 19.09
CA HIS A 203 20.57 -16.97 19.67
C HIS A 203 21.93 -17.62 19.94
N ALA A 204 22.84 -17.57 18.95
CA ALA A 204 24.17 -18.16 19.07
C ALA A 204 24.99 -17.53 20.21
N LYS A 205 24.90 -16.20 20.39
CA LYS A 205 25.58 -15.49 21.47
C LYS A 205 25.01 -15.87 22.83
N VAL A 206 23.69 -15.91 22.99
CA VAL A 206 23.06 -16.30 24.25
C VAL A 206 23.53 -17.71 24.67
N ILE A 207 23.56 -18.66 23.75
CA ILE A 207 24.04 -20.02 24.03
C ILE A 207 25.53 -20.03 24.39
N HIS A 208 26.36 -19.26 23.68
CA HIS A 208 27.79 -19.13 24.00
C HIS A 208 28.03 -18.52 25.38
N ASP A 209 27.35 -17.42 25.69
CA ASP A 209 27.49 -16.71 26.97
C ASP A 209 26.97 -17.59 28.12
N LEU A 210 25.89 -18.35 27.94
CA LEU A 210 25.43 -19.33 28.92
C LEU A 210 26.46 -20.43 29.17
N LYS A 211 27.04 -21.02 28.12
CA LYS A 211 28.05 -22.09 28.23
C LYS A 211 29.38 -21.62 28.84
N THR A 212 29.69 -20.32 28.75
CA THR A 212 30.98 -19.77 29.22
C THR A 212 30.89 -19.07 30.57
N SER A 213 29.79 -18.38 30.84
CA SER A 213 29.60 -17.56 32.04
C SER A 213 28.54 -18.08 33.00
N GLY A 214 27.84 -19.18 32.64
CA GLY A 214 26.82 -19.84 33.45
C GLY A 214 25.49 -19.09 33.54
N ARG A 215 25.44 -17.82 33.11
CA ARG A 215 24.26 -16.96 33.22
C ARG A 215 24.24 -15.85 32.18
N VAL A 216 23.06 -15.51 31.71
CA VAL A 216 22.81 -14.34 30.86
C VAL A 216 21.70 -13.53 31.49
N ILE A 217 21.94 -12.24 31.76
CA ILE A 217 20.91 -11.31 32.21
C ILE A 217 20.38 -10.62 30.96
N PRO A 218 19.15 -10.92 30.50
CA PRO A 218 18.66 -10.41 29.22
C PRO A 218 18.22 -8.93 29.25
N TYR A 219 18.72 -8.17 30.23
CA TYR A 219 18.48 -6.76 30.44
C TYR A 219 19.80 -6.07 30.79
N ALA A 220 20.40 -5.39 29.82
CA ALA A 220 21.25 -4.25 30.13
C ALA A 220 20.44 -3.00 29.79
N GLU A 221 20.38 -2.05 30.73
CA GLU A 221 19.81 -0.71 30.48
C GLU A 221 20.53 0.02 29.33
N VAL A 222 21.67 -0.53 28.87
CA VAL A 222 22.48 -0.05 27.77
C VAL A 222 22.21 -0.90 26.52
N PRO A 223 21.63 -0.30 25.46
CA PRO A 223 21.44 -0.92 24.16
C PRO A 223 22.72 -1.51 23.55
N ASN A 224 22.67 -2.73 23.00
CA ASN A 224 23.76 -3.21 22.11
C ASN A 224 23.44 -2.91 20.63
N VAL A 225 23.40 -1.61 20.30
CA VAL A 225 22.99 -1.11 18.96
C VAL A 225 23.91 -1.63 17.85
N ASP A 226 25.21 -1.75 18.13
CA ASP A 226 26.20 -2.16 17.13
C ASP A 226 26.04 -3.63 16.74
N GLU A 227 25.70 -4.51 17.69
CA GLU A 227 25.52 -5.94 17.42
C GLU A 227 24.26 -6.22 16.59
N GLY A 228 23.13 -5.58 16.93
CA GLY A 228 21.89 -5.69 16.15
C GLY A 228 22.09 -5.23 14.70
N ARG A 229 22.79 -4.10 14.52
CA ARG A 229 23.16 -3.57 13.19
C ARG A 229 24.05 -4.53 12.41
N ILE A 230 25.10 -5.09 13.02
CA ILE A 230 26.00 -6.05 12.35
C ILE A 230 25.27 -7.31 11.90
N VAL A 231 24.38 -7.86 12.74
CA VAL A 231 23.58 -9.05 12.39
C VAL A 231 22.67 -8.75 11.19
N TYR A 232 22.02 -7.59 11.18
CA TYR A 232 21.19 -7.15 10.06
C TYR A 232 22.00 -6.94 8.77
N GLU A 233 23.12 -6.20 8.84
CA GLU A 233 23.98 -5.92 7.69
C GLU A 233 24.55 -7.21 7.08
N ASN A 234 24.95 -8.17 7.91
CA ASN A 234 25.40 -9.49 7.47
C ASN A 234 24.26 -10.26 6.78
N ALA A 235 23.08 -10.32 7.38
CA ALA A 235 21.93 -11.03 6.79
C ALA A 235 21.49 -10.43 5.44
N ILE A 236 21.51 -9.10 5.30
CA ILE A 236 21.24 -8.42 4.03
C ILE A 236 22.33 -8.70 3.01
N ARG A 237 23.61 -8.66 3.40
CA ARG A 237 24.73 -8.98 2.51
C ARG A 237 24.63 -10.42 2.02
N ASP A 238 24.40 -11.37 2.92
CA ASP A 238 24.34 -12.79 2.60
C ASP A 238 23.11 -13.10 1.74
N HIS A 239 21.98 -12.41 1.95
CA HIS A 239 20.81 -12.46 1.04
C HIS A 239 21.10 -11.88 -0.35
N ARG A 240 21.89 -10.81 -0.45
CA ARG A 240 22.31 -10.27 -1.76
C ARG A 240 23.24 -11.25 -2.48
N GLU A 241 24.17 -11.89 -1.76
CA GLU A 241 25.05 -12.92 -2.33
C GLU A 241 24.30 -14.21 -2.68
N LEU A 242 23.29 -14.59 -1.90
CA LEU A 242 22.33 -15.66 -2.21
C LEU A 242 21.65 -15.42 -3.56
N ILE A 243 21.07 -14.23 -3.75
CA ILE A 243 20.42 -13.87 -5.00
C ILE A 243 21.45 -13.96 -6.14
N LYS A 244 22.64 -13.37 -5.99
CA LYS A 244 23.71 -13.41 -7.00
C LYS A 244 24.17 -14.83 -7.36
N SER A 245 24.30 -15.74 -6.39
CA SER A 245 24.76 -17.12 -6.58
C SER A 245 23.67 -18.03 -7.14
N SER A 246 22.39 -17.79 -6.82
CA SER A 246 21.28 -18.53 -7.46
C SER A 246 21.18 -18.21 -8.96
N PHE A 247 21.65 -17.03 -9.37
CA PHE A 247 21.80 -16.66 -10.77
C PHE A 247 23.03 -17.29 -11.45
N SER A 248 24.03 -17.81 -10.71
CA SER A 248 25.26 -18.38 -11.31
C SER A 248 25.23 -19.89 -11.52
N GLU A 249 24.39 -20.64 -10.78
CA GLU A 249 24.23 -22.10 -10.89
C GLU A 249 23.23 -22.55 -11.97
N LEU A 250 22.41 -21.63 -12.48
CA LEU A 250 21.56 -21.86 -13.67
C LEU A 250 22.40 -21.82 -14.97
N LYS A 251 23.37 -22.72 -15.09
CA LYS A 251 24.10 -23.00 -16.35
C LYS A 251 23.33 -23.99 -17.22
N THR A 252 22.12 -23.61 -17.58
CA THR A 252 21.51 -23.97 -18.87
C THR A 252 20.76 -22.71 -19.30
N PRO A 253 21.08 -22.10 -20.45
CA PRO A 253 20.58 -20.78 -20.79
C PRO A 253 19.09 -20.88 -21.18
N ILE A 254 18.21 -20.81 -20.19
CA ILE A 254 16.92 -20.17 -20.39
C ILE A 254 17.19 -18.70 -20.10
N ALA A 255 17.47 -17.91 -21.13
CA ALA A 255 17.61 -16.47 -21.03
C ALA A 255 16.28 -15.91 -20.48
N SER A 256 16.17 -15.75 -19.16
CA SER A 256 15.01 -15.11 -18.56
C SER A 256 15.14 -13.60 -18.76
N LYS A 257 14.11 -13.04 -19.38
CA LYS A 257 13.98 -11.62 -19.72
C LYS A 257 13.98 -10.82 -18.41
N LYS A 258 14.83 -9.80 -18.27
CA LYS A 258 14.82 -8.92 -17.09
C LYS A 258 13.43 -8.25 -17.01
N ALA A 259 12.68 -8.45 -15.92
CA ALA A 259 11.40 -7.79 -15.72
C ALA A 259 11.64 -6.28 -15.52
N PHE A 260 10.89 -5.42 -16.22
CA PHE A 260 10.98 -3.96 -16.13
C PHE A 260 9.59 -3.32 -16.05
N ASN A 261 9.51 -2.12 -15.45
CA ASN A 261 8.25 -1.40 -15.22
C ASN A 261 8.22 -0.09 -16.03
N LEU A 262 7.20 0.06 -16.88
CA LEU A 262 7.06 1.19 -17.81
C LEU A 262 6.17 2.32 -17.29
N ALA A 263 5.56 2.17 -16.10
CA ALA A 263 4.49 3.02 -15.63
C ALA A 263 4.80 4.54 -15.67
N LEU A 264 6.02 4.95 -15.29
CA LEU A 264 6.52 6.30 -15.60
C LEU A 264 7.93 6.21 -16.22
N TYR A 265 7.99 6.40 -17.53
CA TYR A 265 9.22 6.35 -18.31
C TYR A 265 9.74 7.77 -18.60
N ALA A 266 10.76 8.23 -17.87
CA ALA A 266 11.31 9.57 -18.04
C ALA A 266 12.40 9.59 -19.13
N ILE A 267 12.27 10.50 -20.09
CA ILE A 267 13.22 10.69 -21.18
C ILE A 267 13.90 12.06 -20.99
N THR A 268 15.23 12.06 -20.84
CA THR A 268 15.96 13.27 -20.47
C THR A 268 16.01 14.32 -21.58
N ASN A 269 16.21 15.56 -21.15
CA ASN A 269 16.63 16.66 -21.99
C ASN A 269 17.49 17.62 -21.16
N SER A 270 18.80 17.60 -21.38
CA SER A 270 19.75 18.39 -20.59
C SER A 270 19.48 19.88 -20.62
N GLU A 271 19.17 20.46 -21.79
CA GLU A 271 18.90 21.90 -21.91
C GLU A 271 17.70 22.35 -21.06
N MET A 272 16.68 21.50 -20.91
CA MET A 272 15.50 21.81 -20.08
C MET A 272 15.83 21.80 -18.59
N ALA A 273 16.63 20.84 -18.13
CA ALA A 273 17.06 20.76 -16.74
C ALA A 273 17.98 21.95 -16.37
N GLU A 274 18.95 22.24 -17.25
CA GLU A 274 19.93 23.31 -17.04
C GLU A 274 19.27 24.70 -17.00
N ARG A 275 18.21 24.95 -17.79
CA ARG A 275 17.42 26.21 -17.73
C ARG A 275 16.76 26.45 -16.38
N ASN A 276 16.48 25.39 -15.62
CA ASN A 276 15.91 25.46 -14.29
C ASN A 276 16.98 25.41 -13.18
N GLY A 277 18.27 25.49 -13.54
CA GLY A 277 19.38 25.51 -12.59
C GLY A 277 19.77 24.15 -12.03
N PHE A 278 19.28 23.05 -12.60
CA PHE A 278 19.64 21.69 -12.19
C PHE A 278 20.64 21.06 -13.15
N THR A 279 21.57 20.28 -12.61
CA THR A 279 22.32 19.33 -13.41
C THR A 279 21.39 18.19 -13.89
N LEU A 280 21.74 17.56 -15.02
CA LEU A 280 20.98 16.41 -15.51
C LEU A 280 20.84 15.31 -14.45
N THR A 281 21.92 15.02 -13.71
CA THR A 281 21.97 14.00 -12.67
C THR A 281 21.01 14.31 -11.51
N GLU A 282 20.93 15.56 -11.07
CA GLU A 282 19.98 15.99 -10.04
C GLU A 282 18.54 15.85 -10.50
N ALA A 283 18.25 16.27 -11.73
CA ALA A 283 16.91 16.14 -12.31
C ALA A 283 16.51 14.67 -12.45
N VAL A 284 17.40 13.79 -12.90
CA VAL A 284 17.15 12.34 -12.96
C VAL A 284 16.91 11.78 -11.55
N LYS A 285 17.75 12.11 -10.57
CA LYS A 285 17.58 11.66 -9.18
C LYS A 285 16.22 12.07 -8.63
N ALA A 286 15.83 13.33 -8.81
CA ALA A 286 14.53 13.84 -8.40
C ALA A 286 13.37 13.12 -9.11
N SER A 287 13.50 12.82 -10.40
CA SER A 287 12.47 12.09 -11.14
C SER A 287 12.26 10.66 -10.65
N ILE A 288 13.35 9.95 -10.32
CA ILE A 288 13.28 8.59 -9.78
C ILE A 288 12.65 8.62 -8.39
N GLN A 289 13.09 9.54 -7.52
CA GLN A 289 12.49 9.73 -6.20
C GLN A 289 10.99 10.07 -6.27
N GLY A 290 10.57 10.78 -7.31
CA GLY A 290 9.17 11.08 -7.59
C GLY A 290 8.38 9.95 -8.27
N GLY A 291 9.00 8.78 -8.50
CA GLY A 291 8.31 7.58 -8.99
C GLY A 291 8.56 7.21 -10.45
N ALA A 292 9.57 7.79 -11.12
CA ALA A 292 10.01 7.30 -12.42
C ALA A 292 10.58 5.87 -12.30
N THR A 293 10.09 4.95 -13.13
CA THR A 293 10.47 3.53 -13.09
C THR A 293 11.40 3.10 -14.21
N MET A 294 11.67 3.99 -15.17
CA MET A 294 12.66 3.79 -16.21
C MET A 294 13.19 5.13 -16.68
N ILE A 295 14.49 5.22 -16.95
CA ILE A 295 15.15 6.42 -17.48
C ILE A 295 15.69 6.13 -18.87
N GLN A 296 15.51 7.07 -19.81
CA GLN A 296 16.23 7.10 -21.07
C GLN A 296 17.03 8.38 -21.17
N ILE A 297 18.34 8.26 -21.35
CA ILE A 297 19.15 9.42 -21.66
C ILE A 297 19.08 9.72 -23.15
N ARG A 298 18.73 10.96 -23.47
CA ARG A 298 18.56 11.45 -24.83
C ARG A 298 19.25 12.79 -25.01
N GLU A 299 20.47 12.74 -25.52
CA GLU A 299 21.26 13.92 -25.87
C GLU A 299 21.37 14.04 -27.39
N LYS A 300 21.02 15.21 -27.92
CA LYS A 300 21.07 15.50 -29.36
C LYS A 300 22.17 16.49 -29.75
N ASN A 301 22.60 17.31 -28.78
CA ASN A 301 23.40 18.50 -29.00
C ASN A 301 24.71 18.47 -28.19
N CYS A 302 25.29 17.29 -27.96
CA CYS A 302 26.60 17.17 -27.31
C CYS A 302 27.51 16.19 -28.08
N ASP A 303 28.83 16.36 -27.91
CA ASP A 303 29.80 15.44 -28.50
C ASP A 303 29.80 14.09 -27.79
N SER A 304 30.45 13.09 -28.41
CA SER A 304 30.43 11.71 -27.92
C SER A 304 31.13 11.53 -26.57
N GLU A 305 32.14 12.34 -26.24
CA GLU A 305 32.84 12.24 -24.95
C GLU A 305 32.01 12.83 -23.82
N GLU A 306 31.39 13.99 -24.06
CA GLU A 306 30.48 14.62 -23.13
C GLU A 306 29.25 13.74 -22.88
N PHE A 307 28.68 13.14 -23.93
CA PHE A 307 27.56 12.21 -23.79
C PHE A 307 27.96 11.00 -22.93
N LEU A 308 29.12 10.39 -23.20
CA LEU A 308 29.63 9.27 -22.39
C LEU A 308 29.79 9.65 -20.92
N LYS A 309 30.31 10.84 -20.63
CA LYS A 309 30.47 11.34 -19.27
C LYS A 309 29.11 11.51 -18.57
N ARG A 310 28.16 12.21 -19.21
CA ARG A 310 26.81 12.42 -18.68
C ARG A 310 26.09 11.08 -18.46
N ALA A 311 26.16 10.17 -19.44
CA ALA A 311 25.51 8.87 -19.37
C ALA A 311 26.07 7.99 -18.23
N ARG A 312 27.38 8.04 -17.96
CA ARG A 312 27.98 7.36 -16.80
C ARG A 312 27.47 7.90 -15.47
N SER A 313 27.41 9.22 -15.30
CA SER A 313 26.87 9.82 -14.07
C SER A 313 25.39 9.49 -13.85
N VAL A 314 24.60 9.48 -14.92
CA VAL A 314 23.18 9.07 -14.84
C VAL A 314 23.05 7.58 -14.52
N LEU A 315 23.91 6.72 -15.07
CA LEU A 315 23.93 5.28 -14.79
C LEU A 315 24.22 4.98 -13.32
N GLU A 316 25.13 5.73 -12.69
CA GLU A 316 25.43 5.59 -11.27
C GLU A 316 24.20 5.84 -10.40
N VAL A 317 23.47 6.94 -10.65
CA VAL A 317 22.21 7.25 -9.95
C VAL A 317 21.15 6.19 -10.19
N CYS A 318 21.00 5.75 -11.45
CA CYS A 318 20.04 4.70 -11.82
C CYS A 318 20.34 3.39 -11.09
N ARG A 319 21.61 3.00 -10.96
CA ARG A 319 22.03 1.79 -10.22
C ARG A 319 21.83 1.95 -8.71
N GLU A 320 22.16 3.11 -8.15
CA GLU A 320 21.94 3.43 -6.72
C GLU A 320 20.47 3.26 -6.35
N LEU A 321 19.57 3.72 -7.21
CA LEU A 321 18.12 3.71 -6.97
C LEU A 321 17.38 2.53 -7.63
N ASN A 322 18.12 1.56 -8.18
CA ASN A 322 17.61 0.35 -8.83
C ASN A 322 16.57 0.61 -9.95
N VAL A 323 16.82 1.62 -10.78
CA VAL A 323 16.01 1.94 -11.96
C VAL A 323 16.81 1.67 -13.23
N PRO A 324 16.25 0.98 -14.25
CA PRO A 324 16.98 0.71 -15.49
C PRO A 324 17.26 1.97 -16.31
N LEU A 325 18.45 2.03 -16.90
CA LEU A 325 18.86 3.08 -17.84
C LEU A 325 18.89 2.57 -19.29
N LEU A 326 18.20 3.27 -20.19
CA LEU A 326 18.25 3.07 -21.63
C LEU A 326 19.02 4.21 -22.33
N ILE A 327 19.77 3.85 -23.36
CA ILE A 327 20.40 4.83 -24.26
C ILE A 327 19.50 5.06 -25.46
N ASN A 328 19.25 6.31 -25.83
CA ASN A 328 18.56 6.65 -27.07
C ASN A 328 19.50 6.46 -28.27
N ASP A 329 19.05 5.72 -29.28
CA ASP A 329 19.62 5.49 -30.62
C ASP A 329 21.01 4.81 -30.69
N SER A 330 21.86 4.90 -29.67
CA SER A 330 23.27 4.46 -29.74
C SER A 330 23.55 3.15 -28.99
N VAL A 331 23.70 2.06 -29.74
CA VAL A 331 24.11 0.73 -29.23
C VAL A 331 25.55 0.74 -28.70
N ASP A 332 26.46 1.43 -29.39
CA ASP A 332 27.87 1.56 -28.99
C ASP A 332 28.02 2.20 -27.60
N ILE A 333 27.30 3.30 -27.33
CA ILE A 333 27.33 3.96 -26.02
C ILE A 333 26.73 3.06 -24.94
N MET A 334 25.64 2.34 -25.25
CA MET A 334 25.04 1.37 -24.32
C MET A 334 26.07 0.33 -23.85
N PHE A 335 26.88 -0.22 -24.76
CA PHE A 335 27.94 -1.15 -24.40
C PHE A 335 29.08 -0.49 -23.62
N LYS A 336 29.56 0.68 -24.08
CA LYS A 336 30.69 1.40 -23.46
C LYS A 336 30.45 1.75 -21.99
N ILE A 337 29.20 1.99 -21.60
CA ILE A 337 28.87 2.31 -20.20
C ILE A 337 28.24 1.12 -19.45
N GLY A 338 27.82 0.07 -20.16
CA GLY A 338 27.10 -1.06 -19.57
C GLY A 338 25.69 -0.70 -19.10
N ALA A 339 24.94 0.05 -19.92
CA ALA A 339 23.52 0.37 -19.69
C ALA A 339 22.63 -0.88 -19.81
N ASP A 340 21.38 -0.79 -19.34
CA ASP A 340 20.43 -1.92 -19.32
C ASP A 340 19.84 -2.22 -20.70
N GLY A 341 19.88 -1.26 -21.62
CA GLY A 341 19.36 -1.43 -22.96
C GLY A 341 19.41 -0.17 -23.83
N VAL A 342 18.73 -0.23 -24.96
CA VAL A 342 18.67 0.83 -25.97
C VAL A 342 17.22 1.04 -26.42
N HIS A 343 16.88 2.26 -26.80
CA HIS A 343 15.65 2.56 -27.54
C HIS A 343 16.03 3.13 -28.90
N ILE A 344 15.47 2.58 -29.98
CA ILE A 344 15.75 3.01 -31.36
C ILE A 344 14.49 3.50 -32.07
N GLY A 345 14.64 4.52 -32.90
CA GLY A 345 13.62 4.95 -33.85
C GLY A 345 13.71 4.21 -35.19
N GLN A 346 12.80 4.57 -36.12
CA GLN A 346 12.71 3.95 -37.45
C GLN A 346 13.93 4.24 -38.35
N SER A 347 14.72 5.27 -38.04
CA SER A 347 15.92 5.67 -38.78
C SER A 347 17.23 5.14 -38.18
N ASP A 348 17.17 4.51 -37.01
CA ASP A 348 18.35 4.38 -36.13
C ASP A 348 18.90 2.94 -36.13
N GLY A 349 18.48 2.14 -37.12
CA GLY A 349 18.91 0.76 -37.33
C GLY A 349 17.73 -0.21 -37.52
N ASN A 350 18.01 -1.39 -38.05
CA ASN A 350 17.03 -2.47 -38.12
C ASN A 350 16.92 -3.16 -36.74
N PRO A 351 15.73 -3.27 -36.12
CA PRO A 351 15.58 -3.84 -34.78
C PRO A 351 16.09 -5.29 -34.67
N GLN A 352 15.98 -6.10 -35.72
CA GLN A 352 16.47 -7.48 -35.74
C GLN A 352 17.99 -7.52 -35.64
N SER A 353 18.68 -6.63 -36.35
CA SER A 353 20.15 -6.49 -36.26
C SER A 353 20.57 -6.02 -34.87
N VAL A 354 19.90 -5.01 -34.32
CA VAL A 354 20.18 -4.51 -32.96
C VAL A 354 19.94 -5.61 -31.92
N ARG A 355 18.85 -6.38 -32.02
CA ARG A 355 18.59 -7.51 -31.14
C ARG A 355 19.71 -8.56 -31.20
N LYS A 356 20.20 -8.90 -32.40
CA LYS A 356 21.33 -9.83 -32.56
C LYS A 356 22.59 -9.30 -31.88
N GLU A 357 22.84 -7.99 -31.96
CA GLU A 357 24.01 -7.34 -31.38
C GLU A 357 23.95 -7.28 -29.85
N ILE A 358 22.84 -6.81 -29.27
CA ILE A 358 22.70 -6.59 -27.82
C ILE A 358 22.39 -7.88 -27.04
N GLY A 359 22.03 -8.96 -27.75
CA GLY A 359 21.66 -10.24 -27.17
C GLY A 359 20.28 -10.25 -26.51
N PRO A 360 19.85 -11.38 -25.92
CA PRO A 360 18.48 -11.55 -25.40
C PRO A 360 18.24 -10.92 -24.02
N SER A 361 19.29 -10.50 -23.31
CA SER A 361 19.20 -10.02 -21.91
C SER A 361 19.04 -8.51 -21.79
N LYS A 362 19.49 -7.74 -22.79
CA LYS A 362 19.36 -6.27 -22.81
C LYS A 362 17.97 -5.86 -23.29
N ILE A 363 17.47 -4.75 -22.75
CA ILE A 363 16.16 -4.21 -23.11
C ILE A 363 16.24 -3.52 -24.50
N LEU A 364 15.33 -3.85 -25.41
CA LEU A 364 15.16 -3.17 -26.70
C LEU A 364 13.80 -2.48 -26.77
N GLY A 365 13.80 -1.14 -26.73
CA GLY A 365 12.64 -0.33 -27.08
C GLY A 365 12.64 0.04 -28.56
N VAL A 366 11.48 0.01 -29.21
CA VAL A 366 11.34 0.46 -30.61
C VAL A 366 10.20 1.44 -30.73
N SER A 367 10.44 2.56 -31.43
CA SER A 367 9.36 3.49 -31.76
C SER A 367 8.47 2.93 -32.88
N ALA A 368 7.14 2.92 -32.70
CA ALA A 368 6.16 2.52 -33.72
C ALA A 368 4.98 3.50 -33.76
N SER A 369 4.71 4.08 -34.93
CA SER A 369 3.62 5.03 -35.18
C SER A 369 2.46 4.42 -35.98
N THR A 370 2.63 3.19 -36.50
CA THR A 370 1.58 2.43 -37.19
C THR A 370 1.52 0.99 -36.68
N VAL A 371 0.39 0.31 -36.94
CA VAL A 371 0.21 -1.10 -36.58
C VAL A 371 1.23 -2.00 -37.27
N ASP A 372 1.58 -1.70 -38.52
CA ASP A 372 2.55 -2.52 -39.26
C ASP A 372 3.99 -2.34 -38.74
N GLU A 373 4.35 -1.11 -38.32
CA GLU A 373 5.62 -0.88 -37.61
C GLU A 373 5.66 -1.63 -36.28
N ALA A 374 4.56 -1.62 -35.52
CA ALA A 374 4.45 -2.35 -34.26
C ALA A 374 4.63 -3.85 -34.46
N ARG A 375 3.95 -4.46 -35.44
CA ARG A 375 4.08 -5.88 -35.77
C ARG A 375 5.50 -6.26 -36.20
N ARG A 376 6.14 -5.43 -37.04
CA ARG A 376 7.54 -5.65 -37.44
C ARG A 376 8.48 -5.58 -36.24
N ALA A 377 8.35 -4.55 -35.41
CA ALA A 377 9.17 -4.40 -34.21
C ALA A 377 9.03 -5.61 -33.25
N ILE A 378 7.82 -6.13 -33.07
CA ILE A 378 7.57 -7.34 -32.28
C ILE A 378 8.27 -8.55 -32.90
N ALA A 379 8.10 -8.78 -34.20
CA ALA A 379 8.72 -9.89 -34.92
C ALA A 379 10.26 -9.82 -34.88
N ASP A 380 10.80 -8.60 -34.87
CA ASP A 380 12.23 -8.32 -34.84
C ASP A 380 12.84 -8.34 -33.42
N GLY A 381 12.01 -8.61 -32.39
CA GLY A 381 12.47 -8.86 -31.02
C GLY A 381 12.51 -7.64 -30.11
N ALA A 382 11.66 -6.63 -30.36
CA ALA A 382 11.42 -5.55 -29.40
C ALA A 382 10.82 -6.09 -28.09
N ASP A 383 11.18 -5.44 -26.97
CA ASP A 383 10.67 -5.80 -25.64
C ASP A 383 9.48 -4.93 -25.23
N TYR A 384 9.41 -3.71 -25.74
CA TYR A 384 8.27 -2.82 -25.63
C TYR A 384 8.25 -1.84 -26.82
N LEU A 385 7.11 -1.19 -27.02
CA LEU A 385 6.93 -0.19 -28.06
C LEU A 385 6.77 1.20 -27.45
N GLY A 386 7.46 2.20 -28.00
CA GLY A 386 7.14 3.61 -27.81
C GLY A 386 6.29 4.09 -28.97
N THR A 387 5.15 4.73 -28.69
CA THR A 387 4.24 5.14 -29.79
C THR A 387 4.72 6.39 -30.54
N GLY A 388 4.09 6.70 -31.68
CA GLY A 388 4.13 8.06 -32.23
C GLY A 388 3.50 9.07 -31.28
N ALA A 389 3.66 10.37 -31.54
CA ALA A 389 3.12 11.39 -30.65
C ALA A 389 1.59 11.26 -30.52
N VAL A 390 1.08 11.03 -29.31
CA VAL A 390 -0.37 10.82 -29.07
C VAL A 390 -1.11 12.15 -29.13
N PHE A 391 -0.55 13.18 -28.51
CA PHE A 391 -1.03 14.56 -28.58
C PHE A 391 -0.01 15.44 -29.31
N SER A 392 -0.46 16.60 -29.79
CA SER A 392 0.43 17.61 -30.38
C SER A 392 1.50 18.06 -29.36
N THR A 393 2.76 18.14 -29.78
CA THR A 393 3.88 18.52 -28.90
C THR A 393 4.71 19.64 -29.51
N GLY A 394 5.24 20.53 -28.67
CA GLY A 394 6.24 21.52 -29.11
C GLY A 394 7.65 20.96 -29.30
N THR A 395 7.91 19.70 -28.95
CA THR A 395 9.27 19.10 -28.94
C THR A 395 9.68 18.51 -30.30
N LYS A 396 8.72 18.25 -31.21
CA LYS A 396 8.93 17.83 -32.61
C LYS A 396 7.75 18.31 -33.49
N PRO A 397 7.83 19.47 -34.16
CA PRO A 397 6.75 19.97 -35.00
C PRO A 397 6.50 19.13 -36.26
N ASP A 398 7.50 18.37 -36.74
CA ASP A 398 7.44 17.64 -38.02
C ASP A 398 6.92 16.20 -37.94
N LYS A 399 6.45 15.73 -36.77
CA LYS A 399 5.91 14.36 -36.63
C LYS A 399 4.38 14.38 -36.62
N SER A 400 3.77 13.58 -37.50
CA SER A 400 2.34 13.30 -37.51
C SER A 400 1.89 12.74 -36.16
N VAL A 401 0.89 13.39 -35.56
CA VAL A 401 0.23 12.94 -34.33
C VAL A 401 -0.61 11.71 -34.66
N ILE A 402 -0.40 10.60 -33.94
CA ILE A 402 -1.15 9.35 -34.18
C ILE A 402 -2.56 9.40 -33.59
N GLY A 403 -2.76 10.26 -32.58
CA GLY A 403 -4.02 10.40 -31.86
C GLY A 403 -4.39 9.16 -31.04
N MET A 404 -5.50 9.28 -30.32
CA MET A 404 -6.06 8.22 -29.48
C MET A 404 -6.44 6.96 -30.27
N ASP A 405 -6.97 7.13 -31.48
CA ASP A 405 -7.33 6.03 -32.38
C ASP A 405 -6.08 5.25 -32.86
N GLY A 406 -5.01 5.97 -33.24
CA GLY A 406 -3.73 5.36 -33.57
C GLY A 406 -3.15 4.57 -32.40
N LEU A 407 -3.16 5.16 -31.20
CA LEU A 407 -2.71 4.51 -29.97
C LEU A 407 -3.49 3.21 -29.70
N SER A 408 -4.83 3.27 -29.72
CA SER A 408 -5.70 2.11 -29.45
C SER A 408 -5.50 0.98 -30.46
N ARG A 409 -5.27 1.30 -31.75
CA ARG A 409 -4.98 0.29 -32.76
C ARG A 409 -3.64 -0.41 -32.52
N ILE A 410 -2.61 0.34 -32.13
CA ILE A 410 -1.28 -0.21 -31.85
C ILE A 410 -1.32 -1.10 -30.60
N THR A 411 -1.91 -0.64 -29.51
CA THR A 411 -2.01 -1.41 -28.26
C THR A 411 -2.78 -2.71 -28.47
N LYS A 412 -3.93 -2.69 -29.16
CA LYS A 412 -4.71 -3.89 -29.47
C LYS A 412 -3.98 -4.89 -30.37
N ALA A 413 -3.09 -4.42 -31.24
CA ALA A 413 -2.30 -5.26 -32.12
C ALA A 413 -0.99 -5.75 -31.50
N SER A 414 -0.62 -5.27 -30.31
CA SER A 414 0.66 -5.56 -29.67
C SER A 414 0.54 -6.70 -28.67
N SER A 415 1.45 -7.67 -28.75
CA SER A 415 1.62 -8.73 -27.74
C SER A 415 2.67 -8.37 -26.68
N ILE A 416 3.33 -7.22 -26.82
CA ILE A 416 4.33 -6.71 -25.88
C ILE A 416 3.87 -5.35 -25.30
N PRO A 417 4.39 -4.93 -24.14
CA PRO A 417 4.02 -3.66 -23.53
C PRO A 417 4.15 -2.45 -24.46
N VAL A 418 3.21 -1.52 -24.37
CA VAL A 418 3.19 -0.29 -25.17
C VAL A 418 3.18 0.93 -24.26
N VAL A 419 4.00 1.93 -24.59
CA VAL A 419 4.10 3.19 -23.87
C VAL A 419 3.56 4.33 -24.74
N ALA A 420 2.62 5.09 -24.18
CA ALA A 420 2.15 6.33 -24.79
C ALA A 420 3.21 7.42 -24.65
N ILE A 421 3.49 8.16 -25.72
CA ILE A 421 4.44 9.28 -25.69
C ILE A 421 3.90 10.46 -26.49
N GLY A 422 4.29 11.66 -26.09
CA GLY A 422 4.07 12.88 -26.86
C GLY A 422 2.86 13.67 -26.39
N GLY A 423 3.14 14.80 -25.75
CA GLY A 423 2.14 15.80 -25.34
C GLY A 423 1.30 15.38 -24.14
N ILE A 424 1.73 14.32 -23.46
CA ILE A 424 1.12 13.82 -22.23
C ILE A 424 1.55 14.71 -21.07
N LYS A 425 0.58 15.08 -20.25
CA LYS A 425 0.68 15.89 -19.04
C LYS A 425 -0.25 15.33 -17.98
N THR A 426 -0.13 15.80 -16.75
CA THR A 426 -1.03 15.41 -15.65
C THR A 426 -2.48 15.69 -16.01
N GLU A 427 -2.75 16.77 -16.76
CA GLU A 427 -4.11 17.19 -17.09
C GLU A 427 -4.80 16.30 -18.13
N ASN A 428 -4.06 15.59 -19.00
CA ASN A 428 -4.64 14.80 -20.10
C ASN A 428 -4.34 13.30 -20.03
N VAL A 429 -3.56 12.84 -19.04
CA VAL A 429 -3.24 11.41 -18.88
C VAL A 429 -4.49 10.54 -18.69
N HIS A 430 -5.56 11.11 -18.11
CA HIS A 430 -6.84 10.43 -17.93
C HIS A 430 -7.50 10.03 -19.26
N GLU A 431 -7.24 10.74 -20.35
CA GLU A 431 -7.75 10.41 -21.68
C GLU A 431 -7.18 9.08 -22.20
N LEU A 432 -6.05 8.63 -21.65
CA LEU A 432 -5.39 7.37 -22.01
C LEU A 432 -6.07 6.13 -21.40
N LYS A 433 -7.14 6.32 -20.61
CA LYS A 433 -7.89 5.22 -20.00
C LYS A 433 -8.40 4.23 -21.05
N ASP A 434 -8.40 2.95 -20.71
CA ASP A 434 -8.89 1.84 -21.54
C ASP A 434 -8.15 1.64 -22.88
N THR A 435 -7.05 2.37 -23.12
CA THR A 435 -6.22 2.17 -24.32
C THR A 435 -5.38 0.90 -24.25
N GLY A 436 -5.16 0.34 -23.06
CA GLY A 436 -4.32 -0.86 -22.86
C GLY A 436 -2.82 -0.58 -22.81
N ILE A 437 -2.42 0.68 -22.60
CA ILE A 437 -1.01 1.04 -22.39
C ILE A 437 -0.45 0.47 -21.10
N SER A 438 0.85 0.19 -21.08
CA SER A 438 1.59 -0.28 -19.92
C SER A 438 2.36 0.83 -19.21
N GLY A 439 2.30 2.06 -19.73
CA GLY A 439 3.06 3.19 -19.20
C GLY A 439 2.94 4.47 -20.02
N ILE A 440 3.45 5.56 -19.45
CA ILE A 440 3.58 6.86 -20.11
C ILE A 440 5.06 7.28 -20.18
N ALA A 441 5.48 7.76 -21.36
CA ALA A 441 6.82 8.31 -21.57
C ALA A 441 6.77 9.83 -21.63
N ILE A 442 7.53 10.48 -20.75
CA ILE A 442 7.46 11.93 -20.53
C ILE A 442 8.84 12.56 -20.69
N VAL A 443 8.89 13.67 -21.43
CA VAL A 443 10.10 14.51 -21.61
C VAL A 443 9.92 15.82 -20.84
N SER A 444 9.26 16.81 -21.44
CA SER A 444 9.12 18.15 -20.86
C SER A 444 8.27 18.17 -19.59
N GLY A 445 7.21 17.34 -19.52
CA GLY A 445 6.36 17.25 -18.33
C GLY A 445 7.10 16.85 -17.04
N VAL A 446 8.34 16.33 -17.15
CA VAL A 446 9.25 16.09 -16.03
C VAL A 446 10.35 17.13 -16.00
N PHE A 447 11.12 17.28 -17.09
CA PHE A 447 12.38 18.02 -17.08
C PHE A 447 12.29 19.52 -17.37
N SER A 448 11.15 20.05 -17.84
CA SER A 448 10.98 21.50 -18.03
C SER A 448 10.41 22.23 -16.81
N ASN A 449 10.04 21.50 -15.75
CA ASN A 449 9.46 22.06 -14.54
C ASN A 449 10.54 22.38 -13.50
N ALA A 450 10.33 23.46 -12.74
CA ALA A 450 11.23 23.85 -11.65
C ALA A 450 11.25 22.84 -10.48
N ASP A 451 10.21 22.02 -10.34
CA ASP A 451 10.14 20.93 -9.36
C ASP A 451 9.91 19.58 -10.06
N VAL A 452 11.02 18.93 -10.39
CA VAL A 452 11.05 17.64 -11.11
C VAL A 452 10.45 16.51 -10.26
N TYR A 453 10.69 16.53 -8.94
CA TYR A 453 10.17 15.54 -8.01
C TYR A 453 8.64 15.59 -7.98
N SER A 454 8.06 16.76 -7.70
CA SER A 454 6.61 16.92 -7.61
C SER A 454 5.93 16.63 -8.95
N SER A 455 6.53 17.05 -10.07
CA SER A 455 6.02 16.74 -11.40
C SER A 455 5.95 15.23 -11.65
N SER A 456 6.99 14.50 -11.27
CA SER A 456 7.05 13.05 -11.42
C SER A 456 6.03 12.34 -10.51
N VAL A 457 5.85 12.80 -9.26
CA VAL A 457 4.83 12.29 -8.34
C VAL A 457 3.43 12.45 -8.93
N CYS A 458 3.10 13.65 -9.43
CA CYS A 458 1.80 13.94 -10.01
C CYS A 458 1.52 13.06 -11.23
N LEU A 459 2.48 12.95 -12.16
CA LEU A 459 2.34 12.11 -13.36
C LEU A 459 2.22 10.63 -13.01
N ARG A 460 3.05 10.14 -12.09
CA ARG A 460 3.03 8.75 -11.64
C ARG A 460 1.67 8.40 -11.04
N ARG A 461 1.19 9.24 -10.13
CA ARG A 461 -0.09 9.05 -9.46
C ARG A 461 -1.25 9.13 -10.45
N ALA A 462 -1.25 10.10 -11.34
CA ALA A 462 -2.31 10.26 -12.33
C ALA A 462 -2.36 9.07 -13.30
N PHE A 463 -1.20 8.53 -13.69
CA PHE A 463 -1.13 7.26 -14.43
C PHE A 463 -1.67 6.08 -13.61
N GLU A 464 -1.31 5.95 -12.33
CA GLU A 464 -1.81 4.87 -11.47
C GLU A 464 -3.32 4.93 -11.28
N ILE A 465 -3.89 6.11 -11.06
CA ILE A 465 -5.35 6.31 -10.95
C ILE A 465 -6.03 5.93 -12.26
N MET A 466 -5.49 6.36 -13.40
CA MET A 466 -6.04 6.04 -14.72
C MET A 466 -5.92 4.53 -15.04
N SER A 467 -4.81 3.90 -14.64
CA SER A 467 -4.50 2.50 -14.94
C SER A 467 -5.13 1.53 -13.96
N GLN A 468 -5.67 2.01 -12.84
CA GLN A 468 -6.49 1.20 -11.97
C GLN A 468 -7.77 0.85 -12.73
N PRO A 469 -8.06 -0.44 -12.97
CA PRO A 469 -9.39 -0.82 -13.39
C PRO A 469 -10.33 -0.25 -12.32
N THR A 470 -11.27 0.61 -12.71
CA THR A 470 -12.36 1.03 -11.82
C THR A 470 -13.33 -0.13 -11.70
N TYR A 471 -12.81 -1.25 -11.19
CA TYR A 471 -13.56 -2.44 -10.88
C TYR A 471 -14.45 -2.09 -9.70
N PHE A 472 -15.73 -1.95 -9.99
CA PHE A 472 -16.75 -1.83 -8.98
C PHE A 472 -17.19 -3.24 -8.60
N PRO A 473 -17.21 -3.61 -7.32
CA PRO A 473 -17.74 -4.91 -6.92
C PRO A 473 -19.23 -4.96 -7.25
N SER A 474 -19.79 -6.16 -7.40
CA SER A 474 -21.23 -6.33 -7.62
C SER A 474 -22.06 -5.98 -6.37
N LEU A 475 -21.43 -5.90 -5.20
CA LEU A 475 -22.07 -5.58 -3.92
C LEU A 475 -21.48 -4.31 -3.29
N TYR A 476 -22.33 -3.31 -3.08
CA TYR A 476 -22.01 -2.07 -2.39
C TYR A 476 -22.71 -2.00 -1.03
N ALA A 477 -21.97 -2.15 0.07
CA ALA A 477 -22.56 -2.12 1.40
C ALA A 477 -22.74 -0.69 1.89
N ILE A 478 -23.82 -0.43 2.63
CA ILE A 478 -24.08 0.86 3.27
C ILE A 478 -24.39 0.61 4.74
N THR A 479 -23.68 1.28 5.65
CA THR A 479 -23.91 1.05 7.07
C THR A 479 -25.31 1.49 7.52
N SER A 480 -25.85 0.82 8.54
CA SER A 480 -27.00 1.37 9.27
C SER A 480 -26.60 2.66 10.00
N ASN A 481 -27.58 3.45 10.43
CA ASN A 481 -27.26 4.52 11.39
C ASN A 481 -26.86 3.88 12.73
N PRO A 482 -25.81 4.36 13.40
CA PRO A 482 -25.49 3.98 14.78
C PRO A 482 -26.65 4.34 15.72
N THR A 483 -26.97 3.48 16.70
CA THR A 483 -28.08 3.71 17.65
C THR A 483 -27.58 4.14 19.02
N PRO A 484 -28.35 4.94 19.80
CA PRO A 484 -27.90 5.41 21.13
C PRO A 484 -27.69 4.32 22.19
N ASN A 485 -28.24 3.12 21.99
CA ASN A 485 -28.07 1.98 22.90
C ASN A 485 -26.78 1.19 22.66
N ASP A 486 -26.01 1.51 21.62
CA ASP A 486 -24.61 1.11 21.49
C ASP A 486 -23.83 1.90 22.57
N SER A 487 -23.64 1.30 23.74
CA SER A 487 -23.23 1.95 25.01
C SER A 487 -22.46 3.27 24.84
N LEU A 488 -23.08 4.35 25.31
CA LEU A 488 -22.54 5.71 25.50
C LEU A 488 -21.03 5.81 25.21
N SER A 489 -20.69 6.30 24.01
CA SER A 489 -19.36 6.73 23.53
C SER A 489 -18.38 5.71 22.91
N ASP A 490 -18.60 4.38 22.94
CA ASP A 490 -17.59 3.44 22.40
C ASP A 490 -17.86 2.90 20.98
N PHE A 491 -19.09 2.88 20.46
CA PHE A 491 -19.40 2.34 19.10
C PHE A 491 -18.88 0.92 18.80
N SER A 492 -18.45 0.16 19.81
CA SER A 492 -17.76 -1.12 19.63
C SER A 492 -18.66 -2.20 19.01
N ASP A 493 -19.95 -2.25 19.37
CA ASP A 493 -20.89 -3.17 18.72
C ASP A 493 -21.11 -2.80 17.25
N PHE A 494 -21.28 -1.51 16.94
CA PHE A 494 -21.42 -1.01 15.58
C PHE A 494 -20.20 -1.36 14.71
N LEU A 495 -19.00 -1.17 15.22
CA LEU A 495 -17.75 -1.52 14.53
C LEU A 495 -17.60 -3.04 14.35
N SER A 496 -17.97 -3.82 15.38
CA SER A 496 -17.98 -5.27 15.30
C SER A 496 -18.99 -5.80 14.27
N LYS A 497 -20.19 -5.19 14.19
CA LYS A 497 -21.18 -5.48 13.14
C LYS A 497 -20.67 -5.11 11.75
N THR A 498 -19.97 -3.97 11.62
CA THR A 498 -19.35 -3.54 10.36
C THR A 498 -18.30 -4.55 9.90
N GLU A 499 -17.39 -4.96 10.79
CA GLU A 499 -16.35 -5.96 10.47
C GLU A 499 -16.96 -7.33 10.13
N ARG A 500 -17.96 -7.79 10.89
CA ARG A 500 -18.69 -9.03 10.59
C ARG A 500 -19.36 -8.99 9.23
N MET A 501 -19.98 -7.88 8.86
CA MET A 501 -20.59 -7.69 7.55
C MET A 501 -19.55 -7.78 6.43
N ILE A 502 -18.42 -7.06 6.56
CA ILE A 502 -17.33 -7.09 5.57
C ILE A 502 -16.83 -8.51 5.37
N ARG A 503 -16.54 -9.21 6.46
CA ARG A 503 -15.98 -10.56 6.41
C ARG A 503 -16.97 -11.61 5.90
N ARG A 504 -18.24 -11.52 6.31
CA ARG A 504 -19.28 -12.51 5.93
C ARG A 504 -19.65 -12.42 4.47
N PHE A 505 -19.73 -11.21 3.92
CA PHE A 505 -20.22 -10.97 2.56
C PHE A 505 -19.11 -10.62 1.56
N GLY A 506 -17.84 -10.58 1.99
CA GLY A 506 -16.71 -10.22 1.13
C GLY A 506 -16.85 -8.79 0.57
N ILE A 507 -17.22 -7.83 1.41
CA ILE A 507 -17.49 -6.46 0.95
C ILE A 507 -16.18 -5.78 0.52
N GLU A 508 -16.10 -5.37 -0.74
CA GLU A 508 -14.96 -4.62 -1.31
C GLU A 508 -15.23 -3.10 -1.41
N LEU A 509 -16.50 -2.67 -1.26
CA LEU A 509 -16.90 -1.27 -1.26
C LEU A 509 -17.95 -1.00 -0.18
N LEU A 510 -17.64 -0.10 0.74
CA LEU A 510 -18.47 0.25 1.89
C LEU A 510 -18.74 1.76 1.94
N GLN A 511 -19.98 2.14 2.20
CA GLN A 511 -20.40 3.49 2.57
C GLN A 511 -20.61 3.61 4.08
N PHE A 512 -19.92 4.54 4.74
CA PHE A 512 -20.25 4.92 6.10
C PHE A 512 -21.33 5.99 6.14
N ARG A 513 -22.54 5.57 6.51
CA ARG A 513 -23.74 6.42 6.65
C ARG A 513 -24.12 6.55 8.13
N ALA A 514 -24.02 7.76 8.66
CA ALA A 514 -24.35 8.05 10.06
C ALA A 514 -24.93 9.46 10.20
N LYS A 515 -26.23 9.62 9.91
CA LYS A 515 -26.92 10.93 9.90
C LYS A 515 -27.12 11.55 11.28
N THR A 516 -27.02 10.73 12.33
CA THR A 516 -27.33 11.11 13.71
C THR A 516 -26.09 11.55 14.50
N LEU A 517 -24.89 11.29 13.99
CA LEU A 517 -23.65 11.61 14.70
C LEU A 517 -23.23 13.06 14.51
N LYS A 518 -22.64 13.65 15.56
CA LYS A 518 -21.95 14.93 15.42
C LYS A 518 -20.66 14.74 14.63
N ARG A 519 -20.16 15.81 14.00
CA ARG A 519 -18.97 15.77 13.13
C ARG A 519 -17.75 15.11 13.78
N CYS A 520 -17.43 15.46 15.04
CA CYS A 520 -16.29 14.87 15.74
C CYS A 520 -16.44 13.35 15.98
N GLU A 521 -17.65 12.90 16.29
CA GLU A 521 -17.97 11.47 16.46
C GLU A 521 -17.94 10.75 15.12
N TYR A 522 -18.50 11.36 14.07
CA TYR A 522 -18.47 10.85 12.71
C TYR A 522 -17.02 10.61 12.25
N VAL A 523 -16.15 11.61 12.39
CA VAL A 523 -14.73 11.51 12.00
C VAL A 523 -14.02 10.42 12.81
N SER A 524 -14.27 10.33 14.12
CA SER A 524 -13.70 9.31 14.99
C SER A 524 -14.09 7.89 14.55
N VAL A 525 -15.39 7.65 14.33
CA VAL A 525 -15.91 6.35 13.90
C VAL A 525 -15.44 6.02 12.49
N ALA A 526 -15.44 6.98 11.57
CA ALA A 526 -14.99 6.79 10.19
C ALA A 526 -13.52 6.35 10.13
N LYS A 527 -12.63 6.90 10.98
CA LYS A 527 -11.24 6.46 11.09
C LYS A 527 -11.12 5.00 11.56
N ARG A 528 -11.98 4.59 12.50
CA ARG A 528 -12.03 3.19 12.98
C ARG A 528 -12.59 2.25 11.91
N ILE A 529 -13.59 2.67 11.12
CA ILE A 529 -14.08 1.89 9.98
C ILE A 529 -13.02 1.81 8.88
N GLN A 530 -12.29 2.89 8.59
CA GLN A 530 -11.20 2.89 7.62
C GLN A 530 -10.13 1.86 7.98
N SER A 531 -9.79 1.75 9.27
CA SER A 531 -8.92 0.69 9.78
C SER A 531 -9.44 -0.70 9.48
N ILE A 532 -10.71 -0.97 9.77
CA ILE A 532 -11.35 -2.25 9.46
C ILE A 532 -11.26 -2.50 7.95
N CYS A 533 -11.61 -1.52 7.13
CA CYS A 533 -11.63 -1.63 5.68
C CYS A 533 -10.24 -1.97 5.10
N SER A 534 -9.18 -1.30 5.57
CA SER A 534 -7.79 -1.58 5.17
C SER A 534 -7.37 -3.03 5.45
N ARG A 535 -7.85 -3.66 6.53
CA ARG A 535 -7.52 -5.06 6.87
C ARG A 535 -8.11 -6.07 5.89
N TYR A 536 -9.22 -5.74 5.23
CA TYR A 536 -9.97 -6.65 4.35
C TYR A 536 -9.96 -6.19 2.88
N ALA A 537 -9.02 -5.31 2.50
CA ALA A 537 -8.98 -4.70 1.16
C ALA A 537 -10.31 -4.06 0.72
N CYS A 538 -11.13 -3.61 1.68
CA CYS A 538 -12.38 -2.91 1.42
C CYS A 538 -12.11 -1.42 1.22
N ARG A 539 -12.74 -0.82 0.21
CA ARG A 539 -12.69 0.63 -0.03
C ARG A 539 -13.79 1.33 0.77
N LEU A 540 -13.47 2.43 1.43
CA LEU A 540 -14.41 3.20 2.25
C LEU A 540 -14.80 4.51 1.57
N LEU A 541 -16.11 4.72 1.43
CA LEU A 541 -16.74 5.97 1.06
C LEU A 541 -17.40 6.60 2.28
N ILE A 542 -17.12 7.89 2.53
CA ILE A 542 -17.82 8.64 3.57
C ILE A 542 -19.06 9.32 3.00
N ASN A 543 -20.14 9.33 3.77
CA ASN A 543 -21.35 10.07 3.42
C ASN A 543 -21.42 11.38 4.22
N GLY A 544 -21.12 12.50 3.56
CA GLY A 544 -21.07 13.79 4.23
C GLY A 544 -20.56 14.90 3.31
N GLU A 545 -20.04 15.98 3.89
CA GLU A 545 -19.45 17.08 3.16
C GLU A 545 -18.03 16.74 2.65
N LEU A 546 -17.63 17.38 1.56
CA LEU A 546 -16.36 17.13 0.86
C LEU A 546 -15.12 17.38 1.73
N ASP A 547 -15.19 18.34 2.63
CA ASP A 547 -14.09 18.72 3.52
C ASP A 547 -13.73 17.63 4.55
N LEU A 548 -14.63 16.67 4.81
CA LEU A 548 -14.33 15.49 5.64
C LEU A 548 -13.20 14.63 5.07
N LEU A 549 -12.94 14.69 3.74
CA LEU A 549 -11.80 14.00 3.12
C LEU A 549 -10.45 14.49 3.66
N ARG A 550 -10.38 15.70 4.23
CA ARG A 550 -9.18 16.20 4.92
C ARG A 550 -9.03 15.67 6.32
N GLU A 551 -10.14 15.42 7.01
CA GLU A 551 -10.15 15.02 8.41
C GLU A 551 -9.95 13.50 8.59
N ILE A 552 -10.29 12.72 7.56
CA ILE A 552 -10.29 11.25 7.58
C ILE A 552 -9.30 10.75 6.51
N PRO A 553 -8.02 10.57 6.84
CA PRO A 553 -7.02 10.17 5.86
C PRO A 553 -7.28 8.76 5.33
N ASN A 554 -6.84 8.51 4.09
CA ASN A 554 -6.86 7.21 3.41
C ASN A 554 -8.24 6.63 3.07
N VAL A 555 -9.33 7.38 3.26
CA VAL A 555 -10.63 6.98 2.69
C VAL A 555 -10.54 6.99 1.17
N SER A 556 -11.29 6.09 0.54
CA SER A 556 -11.25 5.91 -0.92
C SER A 556 -12.04 7.00 -1.64
N GLY A 557 -12.97 7.68 -0.97
CA GLY A 557 -13.70 8.79 -1.55
C GLY A 557 -14.95 9.19 -0.78
N ILE A 558 -15.89 9.81 -1.49
CA ILE A 558 -17.12 10.36 -0.92
C ILE A 558 -18.37 9.85 -1.64
N HIS A 559 -19.47 9.71 -0.91
CA HIS A 559 -20.79 9.45 -1.46
C HIS A 559 -21.73 10.62 -1.19
N LEU A 560 -22.19 11.27 -2.26
CA LEU A 560 -23.03 12.46 -2.24
C LEU A 560 -24.51 12.08 -2.07
N THR A 561 -25.23 12.85 -1.26
CA THR A 561 -26.70 12.81 -1.28
C THR A 561 -27.24 13.50 -2.55
N SER A 562 -28.50 13.24 -2.90
CA SER A 562 -29.16 13.92 -4.02
C SER A 562 -29.20 15.45 -3.85
N SER A 563 -29.31 15.95 -2.61
CA SER A 563 -29.24 17.38 -2.32
C SER A 563 -27.85 17.96 -2.58
N GLN A 564 -26.79 17.30 -2.10
CA GLN A 564 -25.41 17.72 -2.32
C GLN A 564 -25.03 17.67 -3.81
N LEU A 565 -25.49 16.64 -4.52
CA LEU A 565 -25.31 16.53 -5.96
C LEU A 565 -25.90 17.74 -6.69
N ARG A 566 -27.12 18.15 -6.34
CA ARG A 566 -27.76 19.35 -6.90
C ARG A 566 -27.02 20.64 -6.55
N GLU A 567 -26.56 20.79 -5.31
CA GLU A 567 -25.77 21.97 -4.90
C GLU A 567 -24.49 22.12 -5.73
N LEU A 568 -23.88 21.00 -6.13
CA LEU A 568 -22.69 20.93 -6.97
C LEU A 568 -22.96 21.13 -8.47
N SER A 569 -24.21 21.31 -8.91
CA SER A 569 -24.51 21.69 -10.30
C SER A 569 -23.95 23.08 -10.67
N SER A 570 -23.79 23.97 -9.70
CA SER A 570 -23.21 25.31 -9.92
C SER A 570 -21.68 25.26 -9.97
N PRO A 571 -21.04 25.81 -11.03
CA PRO A 571 -19.58 25.92 -11.11
C PRO A 571 -18.93 26.66 -9.93
N GLU A 572 -19.62 27.64 -9.35
CA GLU A 572 -19.15 28.40 -8.19
C GLU A 572 -19.10 27.54 -6.93
N ASN A 573 -20.16 26.76 -6.69
CA ASN A 573 -20.22 25.84 -5.56
C ASN A 573 -19.19 24.73 -5.68
N ARG A 574 -18.97 24.19 -6.89
CA ARG A 574 -17.88 23.22 -7.13
C ARG A 574 -16.52 23.80 -6.80
N SER A 575 -16.23 25.00 -7.30
CA SER A 575 -14.95 25.67 -7.04
C SER A 575 -14.73 25.94 -5.55
N LYS A 576 -15.80 26.35 -4.84
CA LYS A 576 -15.79 26.56 -3.39
C LYS A 576 -15.61 25.26 -2.61
N CYS A 577 -16.26 24.18 -3.01
CA CYS A 577 -16.07 22.87 -2.38
C CYS A 577 -14.65 22.35 -2.59
N CYS A 578 -14.09 22.49 -3.80
CA CYS A 578 -12.72 22.07 -4.09
C CYS A 578 -11.70 22.83 -3.22
N SER A 579 -11.90 24.15 -3.03
CA SER A 579 -11.00 24.94 -2.18
C SER A 579 -10.98 24.50 -0.72
N LEU A 580 -12.11 23.97 -0.22
CA LEU A 580 -12.20 23.42 1.14
C LEU A 580 -11.46 22.09 1.30
N VAL A 581 -11.31 21.29 0.23
CA VAL A 581 -10.64 19.97 0.26
C VAL A 581 -9.14 20.06 -0.07
N ARG A 582 -8.66 21.20 -0.57
CA ARG A 582 -7.28 21.38 -1.04
C ARG A 582 -6.24 20.84 -0.06
N ASN A 583 -5.48 19.84 -0.53
CA ASN A 583 -4.30 19.29 0.11
C ASN A 583 -3.27 18.90 -0.97
N SER A 584 -2.14 18.28 -0.61
CA SER A 584 -1.08 17.92 -1.57
C SER A 584 -1.53 16.95 -2.67
N SER A 585 -2.69 16.31 -2.52
CA SER A 585 -3.19 15.23 -3.36
C SER A 585 -4.50 15.55 -4.09
N ILE A 586 -5.24 16.58 -3.65
CA ILE A 586 -6.54 16.99 -4.20
C ILE A 586 -6.50 18.50 -4.40
N SER A 587 -6.47 18.95 -5.66
CA SER A 587 -6.38 20.36 -6.06
C SER A 587 -7.67 20.87 -6.72
N CYS A 588 -8.41 19.98 -7.38
CA CYS A 588 -9.70 20.22 -8.03
C CYS A 588 -10.66 19.01 -7.86
N TRP A 589 -11.85 19.12 -8.46
CA TRP A 589 -12.92 18.12 -8.39
C TRP A 589 -12.49 16.76 -8.96
N ASP A 590 -11.75 16.80 -10.07
CA ASP A 590 -11.32 15.61 -10.80
C ASP A 590 -10.20 14.85 -10.07
N ASP A 591 -9.60 15.44 -9.04
CA ASP A 591 -8.59 14.79 -8.20
C ASP A 591 -9.20 13.91 -7.08
N ILE A 592 -10.54 13.93 -6.91
CA ILE A 592 -11.21 13.12 -5.89
C ILE A 592 -11.21 11.64 -6.35
N PRO A 593 -10.56 10.71 -5.63
CA PRO A 593 -10.27 9.37 -6.14
C PRO A 593 -11.52 8.51 -6.42
N LEU A 594 -12.62 8.74 -5.68
CA LEU A 594 -13.87 8.04 -5.89
C LEU A 594 -15.06 8.89 -5.46
N VAL A 595 -16.07 9.00 -6.32
CA VAL A 595 -17.29 9.79 -6.07
C VAL A 595 -18.51 8.96 -6.45
N GLY A 596 -19.33 8.62 -5.45
CA GLY A 596 -20.65 8.02 -5.63
C GLY A 596 -21.76 9.04 -5.43
N ALA A 597 -22.92 8.83 -6.04
CA ALA A 597 -24.07 9.71 -5.87
C ALA A 597 -25.39 8.95 -5.66
N SER A 598 -26.20 9.39 -4.70
CA SER A 598 -27.59 8.94 -4.56
C SER A 598 -28.49 9.64 -5.58
N CYS A 599 -29.16 8.84 -6.41
CA CYS A 599 -30.09 9.29 -7.43
C CYS A 599 -31.46 8.61 -7.28
N HIS A 600 -32.50 9.29 -7.74
CA HIS A 600 -33.90 8.86 -7.67
C HIS A 600 -34.63 9.00 -9.01
N ASN A 601 -34.04 9.72 -9.98
CA ASN A 601 -34.64 9.99 -11.28
C ASN A 601 -33.56 10.23 -12.36
N MET A 602 -34.01 10.40 -13.61
CA MET A 602 -33.14 10.65 -14.77
C MET A 602 -32.30 11.93 -14.66
N GLU A 603 -32.88 13.00 -14.11
CA GLU A 603 -32.19 14.30 -13.98
C GLU A 603 -30.97 14.17 -13.06
N GLU A 604 -31.13 13.51 -11.91
CA GLU A 604 -30.05 13.25 -10.98
C GLU A 604 -28.98 12.32 -11.56
N LEU A 605 -29.37 11.29 -12.34
CA LEU A 605 -28.42 10.39 -13.01
C LEU A 605 -27.57 11.13 -14.05
N ARG A 606 -28.19 11.97 -14.89
CA ARG A 606 -27.46 12.80 -15.86
C ARG A 606 -26.59 13.83 -15.17
N LEU A 607 -27.05 14.38 -14.05
CA LEU A 607 -26.23 15.29 -13.26
C LEU A 607 -25.01 14.57 -12.69
N ALA A 608 -25.18 13.37 -12.12
CA ALA A 608 -24.07 12.55 -11.64
C ALA A 608 -23.05 12.25 -12.75
N GLU A 609 -23.51 11.87 -13.95
CA GLU A 609 -22.66 11.64 -15.11
C GLU A 609 -21.93 12.91 -15.56
N SER A 610 -22.63 14.05 -15.68
CA SER A 610 -22.01 15.33 -16.08
C SER A 610 -21.04 15.91 -15.05
N LEU A 611 -21.16 15.49 -13.79
CA LEU A 611 -20.21 15.79 -12.72
C LEU A 611 -19.09 14.74 -12.62
N SER A 612 -18.97 13.83 -13.60
CA SER A 612 -17.95 12.78 -13.60
C SER A 612 -17.98 11.93 -12.31
N CYS A 613 -19.16 11.73 -11.72
CA CYS A 613 -19.30 10.76 -10.63
C CYS A 613 -18.92 9.39 -11.16
N HIS A 614 -18.17 8.63 -10.37
CA HIS A 614 -17.63 7.36 -10.81
C HIS A 614 -18.69 6.25 -10.83
N PHE A 615 -19.75 6.39 -10.03
CA PHE A 615 -20.94 5.53 -10.06
C PHE A 615 -22.13 6.24 -9.42
N ALA A 616 -23.33 5.71 -9.65
CA ALA A 616 -24.56 6.16 -9.00
C ALA A 616 -25.28 5.02 -8.29
N VAL A 617 -26.11 5.37 -7.31
CA VAL A 617 -27.05 4.47 -6.64
C VAL A 617 -28.46 4.94 -6.95
N LEU A 618 -29.27 4.10 -7.56
CA LEU A 618 -30.65 4.41 -7.94
C LEU A 618 -31.63 3.69 -7.00
N SER A 619 -32.50 4.47 -6.34
CA SER A 619 -33.39 3.97 -5.28
C SER A 619 -34.71 4.74 -5.16
N PRO A 620 -35.77 4.15 -4.56
CA PRO A 620 -35.89 2.73 -4.21
C PRO A 620 -36.30 1.87 -5.43
N VAL A 621 -35.65 0.72 -5.61
CA VAL A 621 -36.01 -0.25 -6.68
C VAL A 621 -37.24 -1.06 -6.29
N LEU A 622 -37.26 -1.62 -5.08
CA LEU A 622 -38.36 -2.38 -4.50
C LEU A 622 -38.89 -1.68 -3.23
N PRO A 623 -40.07 -2.06 -2.69
CA PRO A 623 -40.57 -1.53 -1.42
C PRO A 623 -39.55 -1.66 -0.29
N THR A 624 -39.43 -0.63 0.55
CA THR A 624 -38.42 -0.58 1.62
C THR A 624 -39.01 -0.22 2.97
N THR A 625 -38.42 -0.74 4.04
CA THR A 625 -38.77 -0.37 5.42
C THR A 625 -38.23 0.99 5.82
N SER A 626 -37.16 1.48 5.17
CA SER A 626 -36.54 2.79 5.47
C SER A 626 -37.36 3.96 4.92
N HIS A 627 -38.09 3.74 3.83
CA HIS A 627 -38.98 4.72 3.19
C HIS A 627 -40.27 4.03 2.74
N PRO A 628 -41.20 3.70 3.68
CA PRO A 628 -42.40 2.91 3.38
C PRO A 628 -43.40 3.64 2.48
N ASN A 629 -43.34 4.98 2.45
CA ASN A 629 -44.23 5.82 1.66
C ASN A 629 -43.67 6.17 0.26
N ALA A 630 -42.44 5.75 -0.05
CA ALA A 630 -41.84 6.02 -1.36
C ALA A 630 -42.33 4.98 -2.38
N ALA A 631 -42.82 5.44 -3.53
CA ALA A 631 -43.19 4.57 -4.63
C ALA A 631 -41.92 3.91 -5.20
N PRO A 632 -41.84 2.56 -5.29
CA PRO A 632 -40.70 1.88 -5.90
C PRO A 632 -40.68 2.11 -7.41
N LEU A 633 -39.47 2.23 -7.97
CA LEU A 633 -39.26 2.34 -9.43
C LEU A 633 -39.70 1.07 -10.16
N GLY A 634 -39.39 -0.10 -9.57
CA GLY A 634 -39.46 -1.38 -10.25
C GLY A 634 -38.35 -1.58 -11.29
N TRP A 635 -38.14 -2.83 -11.67
CA TRP A 635 -37.02 -3.22 -12.55
C TRP A 635 -37.15 -2.72 -14.00
N THR A 636 -38.37 -2.52 -14.49
CA THR A 636 -38.61 -1.97 -15.84
C THR A 636 -38.12 -0.53 -15.92
N GLU A 637 -38.55 0.32 -14.98
CA GLU A 637 -38.15 1.72 -14.98
C GLU A 637 -36.66 1.87 -14.62
N PHE A 638 -36.16 1.07 -13.67
CA PHE A 638 -34.73 1.00 -13.38
C PHE A 638 -33.90 0.79 -14.66
N ARG A 639 -34.25 -0.22 -15.47
CA ARG A 639 -33.55 -0.51 -16.73
C ARG A 639 -33.64 0.63 -17.75
N ASN A 640 -34.77 1.32 -17.82
CA ASN A 640 -34.94 2.47 -18.72
C ASN A 640 -34.00 3.61 -18.31
N LEU A 641 -33.91 3.88 -17.00
CA LEU A 641 -33.08 4.95 -16.45
C LEU A 641 -31.58 4.62 -16.59
N THR A 642 -31.16 3.40 -16.30
CA THR A 642 -29.73 3.01 -16.38
C THR A 642 -29.19 2.99 -17.80
N LYS A 643 -29.99 2.61 -18.79
CA LYS A 643 -29.59 2.64 -20.21
C LYS A 643 -29.25 4.03 -20.75
N ALA A 644 -29.71 5.09 -20.07
CA ALA A 644 -29.55 6.46 -20.55
C ALA A 644 -28.27 7.14 -20.04
N VAL A 645 -27.47 6.44 -19.22
CA VAL A 645 -26.19 6.92 -18.69
C VAL A 645 -25.11 5.86 -18.87
N SER A 646 -23.86 6.30 -18.93
CA SER A 646 -22.68 5.46 -19.16
C SER A 646 -21.97 5.09 -17.86
N ILE A 647 -22.29 5.77 -16.76
CA ILE A 647 -21.72 5.48 -15.44
C ILE A 647 -22.32 4.21 -14.85
N PRO A 648 -21.55 3.41 -14.09
CA PRO A 648 -22.07 2.26 -13.34
C PRO A 648 -23.22 2.67 -12.39
N VAL A 649 -24.33 1.94 -12.42
CA VAL A 649 -25.48 2.18 -11.54
C VAL A 649 -25.77 0.98 -10.67
N PHE A 650 -25.80 1.19 -9.35
CA PHE A 650 -26.21 0.19 -8.37
C PHE A 650 -27.69 0.34 -8.02
N GLY A 651 -28.42 -0.77 -8.00
CA GLY A 651 -29.79 -0.80 -7.48
C GLY A 651 -29.82 -0.77 -5.96
N LEU A 652 -30.64 0.10 -5.36
CA LEU A 652 -30.84 0.15 -3.90
C LEU A 652 -32.31 0.22 -3.53
N GLY A 653 -32.66 -0.39 -2.40
CA GLY A 653 -33.97 -0.30 -1.77
C GLY A 653 -34.77 -1.58 -1.94
N GLY A 654 -34.96 -2.29 -0.82
CA GLY A 654 -35.67 -3.56 -0.78
C GLY A 654 -34.89 -4.75 -1.36
N LEU A 655 -33.58 -4.56 -1.59
CA LEU A 655 -32.70 -5.53 -2.25
C LEU A 655 -31.77 -6.24 -1.26
N SER A 656 -31.37 -7.46 -1.62
CA SER A 656 -30.48 -8.37 -0.90
C SER A 656 -29.48 -9.01 -1.86
N PRO A 657 -28.38 -9.62 -1.38
CA PRO A 657 -27.45 -10.35 -2.24
C PRO A 657 -28.09 -11.37 -3.20
N ASN A 658 -29.26 -11.92 -2.85
CA ASN A 658 -29.97 -12.86 -3.70
C ASN A 658 -30.58 -12.22 -4.96
N ASP A 659 -30.66 -10.88 -5.00
CA ASP A 659 -31.22 -10.12 -6.12
C ASP A 659 -30.15 -9.73 -7.16
N LEU A 660 -28.87 -10.12 -6.97
CA LEU A 660 -27.75 -9.75 -7.84
C LEU A 660 -27.98 -10.14 -9.31
N ASP A 661 -28.39 -11.39 -9.55
CA ASP A 661 -28.63 -11.89 -10.91
C ASP A 661 -29.75 -11.13 -11.61
N LEU A 662 -30.84 -10.86 -10.87
CA LEU A 662 -31.97 -10.10 -11.37
C LEU A 662 -31.57 -8.65 -11.67
N ALA A 663 -30.80 -8.02 -10.77
CA ALA A 663 -30.30 -6.66 -10.96
C ALA A 663 -29.43 -6.56 -12.22
N SER A 664 -28.54 -7.53 -12.44
CA SER A 664 -27.67 -7.60 -13.62
C SER A 664 -28.48 -7.74 -14.92
N GLN A 665 -29.50 -8.60 -14.94
CA GLN A 665 -30.41 -8.74 -16.10
C GLN A 665 -31.15 -7.44 -16.45
N HIS A 666 -31.36 -6.58 -15.46
CA HIS A 666 -31.97 -5.26 -15.62
C HIS A 666 -30.97 -4.12 -15.81
N GLY A 667 -29.70 -4.43 -16.07
CA GLY A 667 -28.67 -3.45 -16.42
C GLY A 667 -28.08 -2.71 -15.23
N ALA A 668 -28.23 -3.24 -14.01
CA ALA A 668 -27.47 -2.76 -12.87
C ALA A 668 -26.02 -3.24 -12.99
N HIS A 669 -25.07 -2.39 -12.58
CA HIS A 669 -23.70 -2.84 -12.32
C HIS A 669 -23.66 -3.85 -11.17
N GLY A 670 -24.47 -3.59 -10.16
CA GLY A 670 -24.58 -4.39 -8.94
C GLY A 670 -25.73 -3.89 -8.07
N ILE A 671 -25.76 -4.32 -6.81
CA ILE A 671 -26.73 -3.83 -5.84
C ILE A 671 -26.02 -3.10 -4.71
N ALA A 672 -26.68 -2.08 -4.17
CA ALA A 672 -26.35 -1.52 -2.88
C ALA A 672 -27.37 -1.96 -1.84
N ALA A 673 -26.90 -2.26 -0.63
CA ALA A 673 -27.74 -2.82 0.42
C ALA A 673 -27.37 -2.28 1.81
N ILE A 674 -28.41 -2.15 2.65
CA ILE A 674 -28.30 -1.70 4.05
C ILE A 674 -28.73 -2.85 4.96
N SER A 675 -30.04 -3.01 5.20
CA SER A 675 -30.57 -3.91 6.22
C SER A 675 -30.36 -5.39 5.93
N SER A 676 -30.31 -5.79 4.65
CA SER A 676 -30.08 -7.18 4.24
C SER A 676 -28.64 -7.64 4.45
N LEU A 677 -27.69 -6.70 4.55
CA LEU A 677 -26.29 -6.98 4.87
C LEU A 677 -25.96 -6.74 6.35
N TRP A 678 -26.79 -5.97 7.05
CA TRP A 678 -26.53 -5.62 8.44
C TRP A 678 -26.83 -6.80 9.37
N PRO A 679 -25.85 -7.29 10.16
CA PRO A 679 -26.08 -8.37 11.10
C PRO A 679 -27.09 -7.94 12.17
N SER A 680 -28.12 -8.77 12.39
CA SER A 680 -29.09 -8.64 13.49
C SER A 680 -28.41 -8.65 14.85
#